data_AF-A0A7X0PIR5-F1
#
_entry.id   AF-A0A7X0PIR5-F1
#
_cell.length_a   1.000
_cell.length_b   1.000
_cell.length_c   1.000
_cell.angle_alpha   90.00
_cell.angle_beta   90.00
_cell.angle_gamma   90.00
#
_symmetry.space_group_name_H-M   'P 1'
#
loop_
_entity.id
_entity.type
_entity.pdbx_description
1 polymer ?
#
loop_
_entity_poly.entity_id
_entity_poly.type
_entity_poly.pdbx_seq_one_letter_code
_entity_poly.pdbx_strand_id
1 'polypeptide(L)'
;MDQPPHPTVSATLPAHPAPLQPEQPPPQHAWQFFRAGGVDQVIIQSGDDIAHLAELDQKLWVALACPTRGIEFDERTLDLIDTDQDGRIRPPELLAACAWACARLRDPGELARPGDVLEIDAIDSGTEEGAALAAEARRLLAMAGRPEATAIALADVVERGKQLSAMRFNGDGIISTETAGDDTVAREAIGHIITVHGSIPPATDKQLPGIDRQRAEAFFADLNQLKAWAAKAREATTGLALGERTLAATEAMNAVAAKVEDFFARTRLATYDPRAATALNPSLEEYSAMSGKNLGLASPAITTLPLAPITPGGALPLARGVNPAWAKALRNFRERTVEPLLARSDAESLTQDEWQLIQKALAPCQQWLADRPATRLDTLDEEVREALLAGDAEQRVMALIAEDEAEEAHNQQALALEKLLRFKQGLLELLNNFVSFSAFYQRRGAVFQAGTLYLDARSCDLVVQVPDAARHAKLAGLAKTYLAYCDCTRKGHKMGIVAAFTAGDVDFLFVGRNGVFYDRDGNDWDATITRIIENPTSIRQAFFSPYKKFVRMIEEQVARRASASDARVQKSLGTTAGTLAGTDAKTAGNTAGSLTTLPGAARRTDVGTVAAIGVALGSISAVLVGIFGKFVDLGMWIPLAILGIVLAISGPSMLIAWLKLRQRSLGPILDASGWAINGRMRVNTRLGGSLSQTAKVPVNARRMLDDPFAESRSPVWVALGVLVAVVVVGFVAWRAHWLDRWVPQVTVTPPVAAPAAGASGAAAAPAVVGPAASVAAPAR
;
A
#
# COMPACT_ATOMS: atom_id res chain seq x y z
N MET A 1 65.80 79.55 50.12
CA MET A 1 64.48 79.00 50.42
C MET A 1 64.09 78.09 49.27
N ASP A 2 64.37 76.81 49.50
CA ASP A 2 63.93 75.58 48.84
C ASP A 2 63.50 75.58 47.37
N GLN A 3 64.37 74.96 46.58
CA GLN A 3 64.02 74.24 45.36
C GLN A 3 63.28 72.94 45.75
N PRO A 4 62.21 72.56 45.03
CA PRO A 4 61.89 71.15 44.85
C PRO A 4 62.06 70.71 43.37
N PRO A 5 62.40 69.42 43.15
CA PRO A 5 62.74 68.85 41.85
C PRO A 5 61.52 68.28 41.09
N HIS A 6 61.75 67.98 39.80
CA HIS A 6 60.83 67.33 38.86
C HIS A 6 60.08 66.09 39.39
N PRO A 7 58.80 65.89 39.01
CA PRO A 7 58.15 64.59 39.14
C PRO A 7 58.25 63.74 37.87
N THR A 8 58.57 62.48 38.13
CA THR A 8 58.75 61.32 37.26
C THR A 8 57.42 60.81 36.68
N VAL A 9 57.50 60.31 35.45
CA VAL A 9 56.43 59.60 34.71
C VAL A 9 55.95 58.36 35.49
N SER A 10 54.64 58.21 35.65
CA SER A 10 53.98 56.95 36.01
C SER A 10 53.01 56.55 34.89
N ALA A 11 53.32 55.43 34.25
CA ALA A 11 52.50 54.80 33.22
C ALA A 11 51.18 54.29 33.81
N THR A 12 50.06 54.74 33.27
CA THR A 12 48.74 54.20 33.60
C THR A 12 48.40 53.12 32.56
N LEU A 13 48.26 51.89 33.02
CA LEU A 13 47.81 50.73 32.24
C LEU A 13 46.46 51.00 31.57
N PRO A 14 46.21 50.52 30.34
CA PRO A 14 44.88 50.57 29.75
C PRO A 14 43.92 49.66 30.51
N ALA A 15 42.75 50.20 30.85
CA ALA A 15 41.66 49.49 31.47
C ALA A 15 41.24 48.26 30.63
N HIS A 16 40.97 47.15 31.30
CA HIS A 16 40.40 45.94 30.71
C HIS A 16 39.20 46.27 29.81
N PRO A 17 39.09 45.63 28.62
CA PRO A 17 37.85 45.71 27.86
C PRO A 17 36.74 45.07 28.71
N ALA A 18 35.60 45.75 28.79
CA ALA A 18 34.38 45.19 29.35
C ALA A 18 34.13 43.81 28.74
N PRO A 19 33.68 42.81 29.52
CA PRO A 19 33.34 41.51 28.95
C PRO A 19 32.27 41.76 27.88
N LEU A 20 32.57 41.33 26.66
CA LEU A 20 31.60 41.22 25.58
C LEU A 20 30.38 40.51 26.17
N GLN A 21 29.25 41.20 26.24
CA GLN A 21 27.99 40.56 26.56
C GLN A 21 27.86 39.40 25.58
N PRO A 22 27.61 38.16 26.06
CA PRO A 22 27.33 37.08 25.14
C PRO A 22 26.13 37.53 24.30
N GLU A 23 26.35 37.58 22.99
CA GLU A 23 25.32 37.81 21.99
C GLU A 23 24.14 36.92 22.37
N GLN A 24 23.04 37.53 22.82
CA GLN A 24 21.87 36.72 23.18
C GLN A 24 21.45 35.99 21.91
N PRO A 25 21.32 34.65 21.94
CA PRO A 25 20.79 33.93 20.80
C PRO A 25 19.45 34.57 20.44
N PRO A 26 19.10 34.65 19.14
CA PRO A 26 17.81 35.19 18.72
C PRO A 26 16.69 34.53 19.55
N PRO A 27 15.65 35.29 19.95
CA PRO A 27 14.59 34.76 20.79
C PRO A 27 13.99 33.51 20.12
N GLN A 28 14.12 32.36 20.77
CA GLN A 28 13.56 31.10 20.29
C GLN A 28 12.04 31.23 20.19
N HIS A 29 11.43 30.68 19.12
CA HIS A 29 9.99 30.73 18.93
C HIS A 29 9.25 30.11 20.13
N ALA A 30 8.25 30.84 20.65
CA ALA A 30 7.56 30.48 21.88
C ALA A 30 6.40 29.51 21.63
N TRP A 31 6.71 28.22 21.50
CA TRP A 31 5.72 27.17 21.27
C TRP A 31 4.70 27.01 22.41
N GLN A 32 3.43 26.85 22.04
CA GLN A 32 2.35 26.53 22.97
C GLN A 32 1.93 25.06 22.82
N PHE A 33 1.59 24.42 23.93
CA PHE A 33 1.17 23.02 23.96
C PHE A 33 -0.14 22.86 24.73
N PHE A 34 -0.97 21.91 24.29
CA PHE A 34 -2.14 21.45 25.03
C PHE A 34 -2.07 19.95 25.28
N ARG A 35 -2.61 19.51 26.42
CA ARG A 35 -2.61 18.09 26.79
C ARG A 35 -3.86 17.38 26.30
N ALA A 36 -3.69 16.47 25.35
CA ALA A 36 -4.77 15.62 24.85
C ALA A 36 -4.24 14.25 24.44
N GLY A 37 -5.07 13.21 24.55
CA GLY A 37 -4.64 11.84 24.19
C GLY A 37 -3.57 11.25 25.11
N GLY A 38 -3.30 11.86 26.26
CA GLY A 38 -2.24 11.45 27.18
C GLY A 38 -0.83 11.87 26.77
N VAL A 39 -0.72 12.82 25.83
CA VAL A 39 0.53 13.45 25.37
C VAL A 39 0.34 14.97 25.29
N ASP A 40 1.45 15.71 25.26
CA ASP A 40 1.43 17.16 25.01
C ASP A 40 1.54 17.38 23.49
N GLN A 41 0.60 18.11 22.91
CA GLN A 41 0.50 18.38 21.48
C GLN A 41 0.71 19.87 21.22
N VAL A 42 1.49 20.21 20.20
CA VAL A 42 1.73 21.60 19.82
C VAL A 42 0.45 22.26 19.31
N ILE A 43 0.29 23.54 19.59
CA ILE A 43 -0.75 24.40 19.03
C ILE A 43 -0.16 25.14 17.83
N ILE A 44 -0.78 25.00 16.65
CA ILE A 44 -0.41 25.73 15.44
C ILE A 44 -1.63 26.59 15.08
N GLN A 45 -1.50 27.91 15.25
CA GLN A 45 -2.61 28.85 15.06
C GLN A 45 -2.20 30.12 14.31
N SER A 46 -0.90 30.40 14.19
CA SER A 46 -0.39 31.62 13.56
C SER A 46 0.54 31.30 12.40
N GLY A 47 0.79 32.31 11.56
CA GLY A 47 1.80 32.23 10.50
C GLY A 47 3.21 32.00 11.05
N ASP A 48 3.52 32.60 12.21
CA ASP A 48 4.81 32.42 12.89
C ASP A 48 5.03 30.96 13.30
N ASP A 49 3.99 30.27 13.79
CA ASP A 49 4.07 28.82 14.08
C ASP A 49 4.38 28.00 12.82
N ILE A 50 3.83 28.39 11.67
CA ILE A 50 4.07 27.71 10.39
C ILE A 50 5.51 27.97 9.92
N ALA A 51 5.98 29.21 10.01
CA ALA A 51 7.32 29.62 9.59
C ALA A 51 8.42 28.95 10.42
N HIS A 52 8.23 28.80 11.73
CA HIS A 52 9.22 28.20 12.64
C HIS A 52 9.04 26.68 12.82
N LEU A 53 8.11 26.03 12.11
CA LEU A 53 7.80 24.60 12.30
C LEU A 53 9.01 23.68 12.19
N ALA A 54 10.02 24.05 11.39
CA ALA A 54 11.28 23.30 11.25
C ALA A 54 12.10 23.23 12.55
N GLU A 55 11.89 24.16 13.49
CA GLU A 55 12.57 24.21 14.78
C GLU A 55 11.95 23.25 15.81
N LEU A 56 10.73 22.79 15.59
CA LEU A 56 10.02 21.89 16.48
C LEU A 56 10.56 20.45 16.35
N ASP A 57 11.02 19.86 17.46
CA ASP A 57 11.47 18.44 17.47
C ASP A 57 10.36 17.52 16.94
N GLN A 58 10.66 16.80 15.86
CA GLN A 58 9.72 15.88 15.19
C GLN A 58 9.21 14.77 16.12
N LYS A 59 9.89 14.47 17.23
CA LYS A 59 9.38 13.56 18.27
C LYS A 59 8.11 14.05 18.96
N LEU A 60 7.84 15.35 18.88
CA LEU A 60 6.63 15.99 19.41
C LEU A 60 5.47 16.01 18.40
N TRP A 61 5.71 15.59 17.15
CA TRP A 61 4.68 15.51 16.13
C TRP A 61 3.85 14.25 16.34
N VAL A 62 2.56 14.35 16.07
CA VAL A 62 1.61 13.25 16.23
C VAL A 62 1.75 12.21 15.12
N ALA A 63 1.97 12.64 13.87
CA ALA A 63 2.21 11.77 12.73
C ALA A 63 3.54 12.12 12.06
N LEU A 64 4.17 11.11 11.47
CA LEU A 64 5.41 11.21 10.67
C LEU A 64 5.19 10.77 9.22
N ALA A 65 3.98 10.36 8.87
CA ALA A 65 3.52 10.12 7.51
C ALA A 65 2.00 10.20 7.45
N CYS A 66 1.47 10.74 6.36
CA CYS A 66 0.04 10.84 6.06
C CYS A 66 -0.21 10.37 4.62
N PRO A 67 -1.21 9.50 4.36
CA PRO A 67 -1.54 9.10 3.00
C PRO A 67 -2.15 10.27 2.20
N THR A 68 -1.92 10.30 0.90
CA THR A 68 -2.49 11.32 0.00
C THR A 68 -3.93 10.99 -0.45
N ARG A 69 -4.44 9.81 -0.13
CA ARG A 69 -5.76 9.30 -0.54
C ARG A 69 -6.50 8.62 0.61
N GLY A 70 -7.82 8.56 0.52
CA GLY A 70 -8.67 7.93 1.53
C GLY A 70 -8.79 8.73 2.83
N ILE A 71 -8.53 10.03 2.76
CA ILE A 71 -8.74 11.00 3.83
C ILE A 71 -9.59 12.16 3.29
N GLU A 72 -10.33 12.80 4.19
CA GLU A 72 -11.28 13.86 3.91
C GLU A 72 -10.56 15.22 3.82
N PHE A 73 -9.73 15.37 2.78
CA PHE A 73 -8.96 16.57 2.48
C PHE A 73 -8.82 16.73 0.95
N ASP A 74 -8.51 17.94 0.48
CA ASP A 74 -8.33 18.19 -0.96
C ASP A 74 -7.13 17.41 -1.53
N GLU A 75 -7.41 16.39 -2.33
CA GLU A 75 -6.39 15.47 -2.88
C GLU A 75 -5.35 16.22 -3.73
N ARG A 76 -5.77 17.25 -4.47
CA ARG A 76 -4.85 18.06 -5.28
C ARG A 76 -3.85 18.82 -4.42
N THR A 77 -4.24 19.34 -3.26
CA THR A 77 -3.32 19.96 -2.31
C THR A 77 -2.30 18.93 -1.79
N LEU A 78 -2.73 17.70 -1.53
CA LEU A 78 -1.83 16.64 -1.07
C LEU A 78 -0.82 16.26 -2.17
N ASP A 79 -1.26 16.17 -3.42
CA ASP A 79 -0.39 15.91 -4.58
C ASP A 79 0.65 17.01 -4.80
N LEU A 80 0.33 18.26 -4.46
CA LEU A 80 1.28 19.38 -4.56
C LEU A 80 2.34 19.40 -3.44
N ILE A 81 2.10 18.63 -2.37
CA ILE A 81 3.03 18.43 -1.25
C ILE A 81 3.85 17.15 -1.45
N ASP A 82 3.24 16.07 -1.96
CA ASP A 82 3.88 14.80 -2.31
C ASP A 82 4.78 14.96 -3.54
N THR A 83 6.01 15.40 -3.29
CA THR A 83 6.97 15.76 -4.35
C THR A 83 7.63 14.55 -5.00
N ASP A 84 7.72 13.43 -4.29
CA ASP A 84 8.29 12.19 -4.81
C ASP A 84 7.23 11.21 -5.37
N GLN A 85 5.94 11.56 -5.23
CA GLN A 85 4.79 10.81 -5.73
C GLN A 85 4.71 9.39 -5.15
N ASP A 86 5.20 9.17 -3.92
CA ASP A 86 5.10 7.88 -3.22
C ASP A 86 3.71 7.63 -2.59
N GLY A 87 2.81 8.62 -2.67
CA GLY A 87 1.46 8.60 -2.11
C GLY A 87 1.42 8.88 -0.60
N ARG A 88 2.50 9.39 -0.01
CA ARG A 88 2.63 9.65 1.43
C ARG A 88 3.45 10.91 1.72
N ILE A 89 2.79 11.87 2.34
CA ILE A 89 3.45 13.10 2.81
C ILE A 89 4.25 12.82 4.07
N ARG A 90 5.52 13.22 4.07
CA ARG A 90 6.44 13.12 5.22
C ARG A 90 6.88 14.50 5.74
N PRO A 91 7.49 14.59 6.94
CA PRO A 91 7.94 15.85 7.50
C PRO A 91 8.80 16.73 6.56
N PRO A 92 9.78 16.21 5.79
CA PRO A 92 10.58 17.06 4.90
C PRO A 92 9.74 17.79 3.84
N GLU A 93 8.76 17.11 3.25
CA GLU A 93 7.87 17.68 2.23
C GLU A 93 6.90 18.68 2.82
N LEU A 94 6.35 18.38 4.00
CA LEU A 94 5.47 19.28 4.73
C LEU A 94 6.20 20.55 5.17
N LEU A 95 7.44 20.42 5.65
CA LEU A 95 8.31 21.55 6.00
C LEU A 95 8.68 22.36 4.76
N ALA A 96 8.99 21.70 3.63
CA ALA A 96 9.26 22.38 2.37
C ALA A 96 8.02 23.16 1.88
N ALA A 97 6.82 22.60 2.01
CA ALA A 97 5.57 23.29 1.69
C ALA A 97 5.36 24.53 2.57
N CYS A 98 5.61 24.43 3.88
CA CYS A 98 5.52 25.57 4.81
C CYS A 98 6.53 26.66 4.45
N ALA A 99 7.80 26.30 4.26
CA ALA A 99 8.85 27.25 3.90
C ALA A 99 8.56 27.93 2.55
N TRP A 100 8.14 27.15 1.56
CA TRP A 100 7.79 27.65 0.23
C TRP A 100 6.63 28.64 0.25
N ALA A 101 5.61 28.38 1.07
CA ALA A 101 4.45 29.25 1.22
C ALA A 101 4.81 30.56 1.95
N CYS A 102 5.53 30.45 3.08
CA CYS A 102 5.96 31.61 3.85
C CYS A 102 6.90 32.53 3.04
N ALA A 103 7.78 31.97 2.20
CA ALA A 103 8.69 32.77 1.37
C ALA A 103 8.00 33.60 0.27
N ARG A 104 6.74 33.29 -0.06
CA ARG A 104 5.96 33.98 -1.11
C ARG A 104 4.99 35.03 -0.57
N LEU A 105 4.86 35.12 0.74
CA LEU A 105 3.92 36.01 1.43
C LEU A 105 4.70 37.05 2.22
N ARG A 106 4.24 38.31 2.20
CA ARG A 106 4.82 39.37 3.03
C ARG A 106 4.63 39.12 4.53
N ASP A 107 3.48 38.54 4.87
CA ASP A 107 3.10 38.16 6.22
C ASP A 107 2.64 36.69 6.21
N PRO A 108 3.39 35.77 6.84
CA PRO A 108 2.97 34.37 7.01
C PRO A 108 1.60 34.22 7.68
N GLY A 109 1.15 35.23 8.43
CA GLY A 109 -0.17 35.29 9.06
C GLY A 109 -1.33 35.10 8.07
N GLU A 110 -1.12 35.33 6.78
CA GLU A 110 -2.11 35.01 5.75
C GLU A 110 -2.46 33.53 5.64
N LEU A 111 -1.53 32.62 5.95
CA LEU A 111 -1.77 31.18 5.98
C LEU A 111 -2.64 30.74 7.16
N ALA A 112 -2.76 31.59 8.19
CA ALA A 112 -3.63 31.35 9.33
C ALA A 112 -5.05 31.91 9.15
N ARG A 113 -5.28 32.71 8.10
CA ARG A 113 -6.59 33.27 7.79
C ARG A 113 -7.35 32.31 6.87
N PRO A 114 -8.48 31.73 7.31
CA PRO A 114 -9.25 30.81 6.49
C PRO A 114 -9.80 31.52 5.24
N GLY A 115 -9.73 30.86 4.09
CA GLY A 115 -10.32 31.35 2.85
C GLY A 115 -9.60 30.85 1.61
N ASP A 116 -10.27 30.97 0.48
CA ASP A 116 -9.79 30.63 -0.86
C ASP A 116 -9.41 31.87 -1.69
N VAL A 117 -9.40 33.05 -1.06
CA VAL A 117 -9.09 34.35 -1.68
C VAL A 117 -7.80 34.92 -1.09
N LEU A 118 -6.91 35.42 -1.93
CA LEU A 118 -5.67 36.08 -1.54
C LEU A 118 -5.59 37.49 -2.14
N GLU A 119 -5.31 38.49 -1.30
CA GLU A 119 -4.98 39.84 -1.77
C GLU A 119 -3.63 39.82 -2.50
N ILE A 120 -3.54 40.44 -3.67
CA ILE A 120 -2.31 40.46 -4.48
C ILE A 120 -1.17 41.16 -3.74
N ASP A 121 -1.50 42.18 -2.94
CA ASP A 121 -0.52 42.91 -2.14
C ASP A 121 0.03 42.10 -0.95
N ALA A 122 -0.60 40.97 -0.60
CA ALA A 122 -0.07 40.05 0.38
C ALA A 122 1.09 39.19 -0.15
N ILE A 123 1.24 39.09 -1.48
CA ILE A 123 2.37 38.40 -2.12
C ILE A 123 3.64 39.25 -1.97
N ASP A 124 4.75 38.61 -1.63
CA ASP A 124 6.04 39.30 -1.48
C ASP A 124 6.68 39.65 -2.83
N SER A 125 6.28 40.79 -3.38
CA SER A 125 6.88 41.37 -4.58
C SER A 125 8.30 41.91 -4.40
N GLY A 126 8.91 41.77 -3.21
CA GLY A 126 10.32 42.08 -2.98
C GLY A 126 11.27 41.03 -3.56
N THR A 127 10.74 39.83 -3.87
CA THR A 127 11.47 38.75 -4.55
C THR A 127 11.08 38.68 -6.02
N GLU A 128 11.98 38.19 -6.87
CA GLU A 128 11.70 37.99 -8.30
C GLU A 128 10.53 37.01 -8.51
N GLU A 129 10.52 35.90 -7.76
CA GLU A 129 9.45 34.91 -7.78
C GLU A 129 8.09 35.49 -7.36
N GLY A 130 8.04 36.25 -6.26
CA GLY A 130 6.80 36.86 -5.79
C GLY A 130 6.31 38.00 -6.69
N ALA A 131 7.22 38.76 -7.32
CA ALA A 131 6.85 39.76 -8.31
C ALA A 131 6.22 39.12 -9.57
N ALA A 132 6.80 38.01 -10.05
CA ALA A 132 6.24 37.23 -11.16
C ALA A 132 4.86 36.65 -10.82
N LEU A 133 4.70 36.11 -9.60
CA LEU A 133 3.43 35.57 -9.12
C LEU A 133 2.34 36.64 -9.03
N ALA A 134 2.67 37.83 -8.50
CA ALA A 134 1.74 38.95 -8.42
C ALA A 134 1.38 39.51 -9.82
N ALA A 135 2.32 39.50 -10.76
CA ALA A 135 2.06 39.89 -12.15
C ALA A 135 1.11 38.89 -12.82
N GLU A 136 1.32 37.59 -12.64
CA GLU A 136 0.43 36.56 -13.17
C GLU A 136 -0.96 36.65 -12.54
N ALA A 137 -1.08 36.88 -11.22
CA ALA A 137 -2.38 37.09 -10.58
C ALA A 137 -3.17 38.26 -11.20
N ARG A 138 -2.51 39.40 -11.46
CA ARG A 138 -3.14 40.55 -12.16
C ARG A 138 -3.52 40.20 -13.60
N ARG A 139 -2.68 39.46 -14.31
CA ARG A 139 -2.96 38.99 -15.67
C ARG A 139 -4.21 38.11 -15.69
N LEU A 140 -4.31 37.14 -14.77
CA LEU A 140 -5.47 36.25 -14.66
C LEU A 140 -6.76 37.02 -14.38
N LEU A 141 -6.74 38.01 -13.48
CA LEU A 141 -7.89 38.86 -13.21
C LEU A 141 -8.28 39.74 -14.41
N ALA A 142 -7.30 40.31 -15.12
CA ALA A 142 -7.56 41.07 -16.34
C ALA A 142 -8.20 40.19 -17.43
N MET A 143 -7.71 38.96 -17.62
CA MET A 143 -8.30 37.99 -18.54
C MET A 143 -9.71 37.55 -18.12
N ALA A 144 -9.98 37.49 -16.81
CA ALA A 144 -11.31 37.26 -16.26
C ALA A 144 -12.23 38.49 -16.35
N GLY A 145 -11.81 39.58 -17.01
CA GLY A 145 -12.59 40.81 -17.20
C GLY A 145 -12.66 41.71 -15.95
N ARG A 146 -11.78 41.49 -14.96
CA ARG A 146 -11.73 42.23 -13.69
C ARG A 146 -10.33 42.83 -13.42
N PRO A 147 -9.80 43.70 -14.30
CA PRO A 147 -8.44 44.24 -14.16
C PRO A 147 -8.22 45.08 -12.89
N GLU A 148 -9.28 45.67 -12.34
CA GLU A 148 -9.24 46.50 -11.12
C GLU A 148 -9.37 45.70 -9.82
N ALA A 149 -9.55 44.38 -9.88
CA ALA A 149 -9.66 43.55 -8.69
C ALA A 149 -8.31 43.42 -7.97
N THR A 150 -8.31 43.57 -6.64
CA THR A 150 -7.10 43.48 -5.80
C THR A 150 -6.85 42.11 -5.22
N ALA A 151 -7.82 41.19 -5.35
CA ALA A 151 -7.78 39.86 -4.78
C ALA A 151 -8.11 38.79 -5.82
N ILE A 152 -7.46 37.64 -5.70
CA ILE A 152 -7.63 36.48 -6.58
C ILE A 152 -8.15 35.28 -5.78
N ALA A 153 -9.13 34.57 -6.33
CA ALA A 153 -9.69 33.36 -5.72
C ALA A 153 -9.10 32.09 -6.35
N LEU A 154 -9.07 30.98 -5.60
CA LEU A 154 -8.66 29.67 -6.11
C LEU A 154 -9.48 29.26 -7.34
N ALA A 155 -10.78 29.55 -7.33
CA ALA A 155 -11.67 29.26 -8.46
C ALA A 155 -11.24 29.98 -9.76
N ASP A 156 -10.69 31.19 -9.66
CA ASP A 156 -10.22 31.97 -10.82
C ASP A 156 -9.03 31.27 -11.49
N VAL A 157 -8.11 30.75 -10.67
CA VAL A 157 -6.92 30.05 -11.16
C VAL A 157 -7.27 28.66 -11.71
N VAL A 158 -8.13 27.91 -11.02
CA VAL A 158 -8.57 26.58 -11.47
C VAL A 158 -9.34 26.65 -12.77
N GLU A 159 -10.26 27.62 -12.91
CA GLU A 159 -11.01 27.79 -14.15
C GLU A 159 -10.11 28.23 -15.30
N ARG A 160 -9.13 29.09 -15.03
CA ARG A 160 -8.09 29.40 -16.02
C ARG A 160 -7.29 28.18 -16.42
N GLY A 161 -6.86 27.34 -15.46
CA GLY A 161 -6.09 26.13 -15.74
C GLY A 161 -6.81 25.22 -16.75
N LYS A 162 -8.14 25.07 -16.62
CA LYS A 162 -8.95 24.34 -17.61
C LYS A 162 -8.94 25.01 -18.99
N GLN A 163 -9.05 26.34 -19.04
CA GLN A 163 -9.01 27.07 -20.30
C GLN A 163 -7.63 27.01 -20.97
N LEU A 164 -6.55 27.13 -20.20
CA LEU A 164 -5.16 26.99 -20.66
C LEU A 164 -4.92 25.61 -21.24
N SER A 165 -5.35 24.55 -20.54
CA SER A 165 -5.21 23.17 -21.04
C SER A 165 -5.94 22.90 -22.36
N ALA A 166 -6.93 23.73 -22.71
CA ALA A 166 -7.69 23.64 -23.96
C ALA A 166 -7.13 24.54 -25.07
N MET A 167 -6.12 25.39 -24.79
CA MET A 167 -5.45 26.19 -25.80
C MET A 167 -4.53 25.32 -26.66
N ARG A 168 -4.32 25.76 -27.91
CA ARG A 168 -3.40 25.09 -28.86
C ARG A 168 -1.96 25.04 -28.33
N PHE A 169 -1.52 26.12 -27.72
CA PHE A 169 -0.26 26.27 -27.01
C PHE A 169 -0.60 26.54 -25.55
N ASN A 170 -0.25 25.60 -24.69
CA ASN A 170 -0.59 25.62 -23.26
C ASN A 170 0.66 25.67 -22.37
N GLY A 171 1.86 25.62 -22.97
CA GLY A 171 3.13 25.68 -22.26
C GLY A 171 3.39 24.44 -21.43
N ASP A 172 3.03 23.26 -21.93
CA ASP A 172 3.41 21.96 -21.35
C ASP A 172 4.65 21.34 -22.01
N GLY A 173 5.19 22.00 -23.04
CA GLY A 173 6.35 21.57 -23.81
C GLY A 173 6.06 20.40 -24.76
N ILE A 174 4.78 20.03 -24.93
CA ILE A 174 4.34 18.88 -25.71
C ILE A 174 3.53 19.35 -26.92
N ILE A 175 4.04 19.10 -28.12
CA ILE A 175 3.32 19.36 -29.36
C ILE A 175 2.74 18.07 -29.94
N SER A 176 1.48 18.12 -30.35
CA SER A 176 0.78 16.99 -30.98
C SER A 176 0.51 17.28 -32.45
N THR A 177 -0.04 16.29 -33.17
CA THR A 177 -0.51 16.48 -34.55
C THR A 177 -1.64 17.52 -34.64
N GLU A 178 -2.42 17.73 -33.57
CA GLU A 178 -3.40 18.81 -33.49
C GLU A 178 -2.73 20.18 -33.30
N THR A 179 -1.64 20.25 -32.55
CA THR A 179 -0.86 21.49 -32.34
C THR A 179 -0.30 22.04 -33.65
N ALA A 180 -0.04 21.20 -34.66
CA ALA A 180 0.39 21.64 -35.98
C ALA A 180 -0.66 22.49 -36.72
N GLY A 181 -1.94 22.46 -36.31
CA GLY A 181 -3.01 23.19 -37.01
C GLY A 181 -3.02 22.80 -38.49
N ASP A 182 -3.16 23.75 -39.41
CA ASP A 182 -3.20 23.50 -40.85
C ASP A 182 -1.83 23.20 -41.50
N ASP A 183 -0.73 23.21 -40.74
CA ASP A 183 0.59 22.88 -41.27
C ASP A 183 0.73 21.36 -41.47
N THR A 184 0.46 20.91 -42.69
CA THR A 184 0.52 19.48 -43.06
C THR A 184 1.93 18.91 -42.91
N VAL A 185 2.97 19.70 -43.20
CA VAL A 185 4.37 19.26 -43.13
C VAL A 185 4.76 19.02 -41.67
N ALA A 186 4.45 19.96 -40.78
CA ALA A 186 4.70 19.80 -39.35
C ALA A 186 3.88 18.64 -38.77
N ARG A 187 2.61 18.49 -39.18
CA ARG A 187 1.73 17.41 -38.72
C ARG A 187 2.26 16.02 -39.08
N GLU A 188 2.67 15.84 -40.33
CA GLU A 188 3.24 14.56 -40.80
C GLU A 188 4.57 14.27 -40.10
N ALA A 189 5.45 15.27 -39.99
CA ALA A 189 6.72 15.13 -39.27
C ALA A 189 6.52 14.70 -37.81
N ILE A 190 5.59 15.33 -37.08
CA ILE A 190 5.25 14.94 -35.69
C ILE A 190 4.76 13.49 -35.65
N GLY A 191 3.90 13.08 -36.58
CA GLY A 191 3.43 11.69 -36.68
C GLY A 191 4.57 10.68 -36.90
N HIS A 192 5.56 11.01 -37.72
CA HIS A 192 6.75 10.18 -37.92
C HIS A 192 7.63 10.13 -36.66
N ILE A 193 7.83 11.27 -35.97
CA ILE A 193 8.60 11.31 -34.71
C ILE A 193 7.93 10.43 -33.66
N ILE A 194 6.60 10.51 -33.51
CA ILE A 194 5.84 9.66 -32.59
C ILE A 194 6.05 8.17 -32.91
N THR A 195 6.04 7.81 -34.20
CA THR A 195 6.19 6.41 -34.63
C THR A 195 7.60 5.87 -34.33
N VAL A 196 8.64 6.69 -34.52
CA VAL A 196 10.04 6.25 -34.43
C VAL A 196 10.64 6.41 -33.02
N HIS A 197 10.36 7.53 -32.36
CA HIS A 197 10.90 7.87 -31.04
C HIS A 197 9.87 7.73 -29.91
N GLY A 198 8.62 7.36 -30.22
CA GLY A 198 7.53 7.27 -29.25
C GLY A 198 6.91 8.64 -28.94
N SER A 199 5.88 8.64 -28.12
CA SER A 199 5.17 9.84 -27.67
C SER A 199 5.19 10.00 -26.15
N ILE A 200 4.89 11.19 -25.68
CA ILE A 200 4.51 11.46 -24.30
C ILE A 200 2.99 11.27 -24.17
N PRO A 201 2.52 10.47 -23.20
CA PRO A 201 1.09 10.33 -22.97
C PRO A 201 0.49 11.68 -22.57
N PRO A 202 -0.74 11.97 -23.01
CA PRO A 202 -1.40 13.22 -22.67
C PRO A 202 -1.69 13.32 -21.17
N ALA A 203 -1.66 14.54 -20.62
CA ALA A 203 -2.00 14.80 -19.22
C ALA A 203 -3.49 14.59 -18.93
N THR A 204 -4.33 14.69 -19.96
CA THR A 204 -5.78 14.47 -19.88
C THR A 204 -6.27 13.60 -21.04
N ASP A 205 -7.33 12.82 -20.82
CA ASP A 205 -7.93 11.95 -21.85
C ASP A 205 -8.41 12.69 -23.12
N LYS A 206 -8.48 14.03 -23.08
CA LYS A 206 -8.91 14.88 -24.21
C LYS A 206 -7.76 15.32 -25.11
N GLN A 207 -6.51 15.25 -24.67
CA GLN A 207 -5.35 15.63 -25.46
C GLN A 207 -4.81 14.44 -26.22
N LEU A 208 -4.27 14.67 -27.42
CA LEU A 208 -3.54 13.64 -28.15
C LEU A 208 -2.13 13.48 -27.59
N PRO A 209 -1.56 12.26 -27.63
CA PRO A 209 -0.16 12.06 -27.34
C PRO A 209 0.72 12.90 -28.29
N GLY A 210 1.79 13.47 -27.75
CA GLY A 210 2.66 14.39 -28.48
C GLY A 210 4.14 14.10 -28.31
N ILE A 211 4.97 15.04 -28.74
CA ILE A 211 6.44 14.97 -28.65
C ILE A 211 6.95 16.20 -27.91
N ASP A 212 8.04 16.02 -27.17
CA ASP A 212 8.82 17.10 -26.57
C ASP A 212 10.02 17.47 -27.47
N ARG A 213 10.72 18.54 -27.07
CA ARG A 213 11.98 18.96 -27.67
C ARG A 213 12.99 17.83 -27.77
N GLN A 214 13.15 17.03 -26.71
CA GLN A 214 14.15 15.96 -26.68
C GLN A 214 13.92 14.92 -27.78
N ARG A 215 12.67 14.50 -28.01
CA ARG A 215 12.33 13.53 -29.07
C ARG A 215 12.46 14.14 -30.46
N ALA A 216 12.05 15.39 -30.64
CA ALA A 216 12.22 16.10 -31.91
C ALA A 216 13.70 16.21 -32.29
N GLU A 217 14.54 16.71 -31.37
CA GLU A 217 15.99 16.84 -31.57
C GLU A 217 16.65 15.50 -31.85
N ALA A 218 16.27 14.43 -31.13
CA ALA A 218 16.80 13.09 -31.37
C ALA A 218 16.47 12.57 -32.78
N PHE A 219 15.24 12.78 -33.25
CA PHE A 219 14.81 12.37 -34.59
C PHE A 219 15.57 13.11 -35.70
N PHE A 220 15.68 14.43 -35.59
CA PHE A 220 16.41 15.23 -36.58
C PHE A 220 17.93 15.00 -36.50
N ALA A 221 18.48 14.68 -35.33
CA ALA A 221 19.86 14.24 -35.20
C ALA A 221 20.13 12.93 -35.95
N ASP A 222 19.25 11.94 -35.83
CA ASP A 222 19.34 10.68 -36.58
C ASP A 222 19.25 10.92 -38.10
N LEU A 223 18.33 11.79 -38.55
CA LEU A 223 18.19 12.18 -39.96
C LEU A 223 19.48 12.86 -40.47
N ASN A 224 20.03 13.79 -39.70
CA ASN A 224 21.26 14.51 -40.06
C ASN A 224 22.48 13.57 -40.10
N GLN A 225 22.55 12.55 -39.24
CA GLN A 225 23.58 11.52 -39.33
C GLN A 225 23.48 10.72 -40.63
N LEU A 226 22.27 10.32 -41.04
CA LEU A 226 22.06 9.64 -42.33
C LEU A 226 22.41 10.54 -43.52
N LYS A 227 22.05 11.82 -43.47
CA LYS A 227 22.42 12.81 -44.50
C LYS A 227 23.93 12.97 -44.62
N ALA A 228 24.63 13.07 -43.48
CA ALA A 228 26.09 13.18 -43.46
C ALA A 228 26.76 11.90 -43.99
N TRP A 229 26.24 10.72 -43.64
CA TRP A 229 26.69 9.45 -44.19
C TRP A 229 26.46 9.35 -45.71
N ALA A 230 25.30 9.77 -46.21
CA ALA A 230 25.00 9.78 -47.64
C ALA A 230 25.86 10.80 -48.41
N ALA A 231 26.21 11.93 -47.82
CA ALA A 231 27.12 12.91 -48.42
C ALA A 231 28.54 12.35 -48.58
N LYS A 232 29.06 11.65 -47.54
CA LYS A 232 30.36 10.94 -47.60
C LYS A 232 30.39 9.89 -48.72
N ALA A 233 29.25 9.29 -49.07
CA ALA A 233 29.14 8.35 -50.19
C ALA A 233 29.60 8.97 -51.51
N ARG A 234 29.18 10.21 -51.80
CA ARG A 234 29.49 10.91 -53.05
C ARG A 234 31.00 11.20 -53.13
N GLU A 235 31.62 11.63 -52.04
CA GLU A 235 33.06 11.82 -51.97
C GLU A 235 33.84 10.51 -52.08
N ALA A 236 33.38 9.45 -51.41
CA ALA A 236 34.02 8.14 -51.45
C ALA A 236 33.90 7.43 -52.80
N THR A 237 32.89 7.74 -53.63
CA THR A 237 32.62 7.06 -54.92
C THR A 237 33.08 7.82 -56.16
N THR A 238 33.17 9.15 -56.10
CA THR A 238 33.62 10.01 -57.23
C THR A 238 35.06 9.77 -57.69
N GLY A 239 35.92 9.19 -56.83
CA GLY A 239 37.30 8.80 -57.17
C GLY A 239 37.52 7.31 -57.46
N LEU A 240 36.47 6.48 -57.44
CA LEU A 240 36.59 5.03 -57.61
C LEU A 240 36.45 4.61 -59.08
N ALA A 241 37.13 3.52 -59.44
CA ALA A 241 37.30 3.05 -60.82
C ALA A 241 36.00 2.80 -61.60
N LEU A 242 34.86 2.62 -60.92
CA LEU A 242 33.55 2.34 -61.52
C LEU A 242 32.53 3.47 -61.40
N GLY A 243 32.89 4.63 -60.82
CA GLY A 243 31.97 5.77 -60.63
C GLY A 243 30.66 5.36 -59.97
N GLU A 244 29.51 5.70 -60.59
CA GLU A 244 28.16 5.38 -60.10
C GLU A 244 27.88 3.86 -59.97
N ARG A 245 28.61 3.01 -60.70
CA ARG A 245 28.44 1.55 -60.62
C ARG A 245 29.15 0.92 -59.42
N THR A 246 29.93 1.70 -58.66
CA THR A 246 30.76 1.20 -57.57
C THR A 246 29.93 0.60 -56.43
N LEU A 247 28.77 1.18 -56.09
CA LEU A 247 27.89 0.63 -55.06
C LEU A 247 27.38 -0.77 -55.45
N ALA A 248 26.79 -0.89 -56.65
CA ALA A 248 26.28 -2.16 -57.15
C ALA A 248 27.37 -3.24 -57.28
N ALA A 249 28.61 -2.84 -57.60
CA ALA A 249 29.77 -3.74 -57.62
C ALA A 249 30.19 -4.20 -56.22
N THR A 250 30.13 -3.29 -55.23
CA THR A 250 30.44 -3.59 -53.82
C THR A 250 29.42 -4.52 -53.21
N GLU A 251 28.13 -4.30 -53.45
CA GLU A 251 27.05 -5.19 -53.02
C GLU A 251 27.19 -6.59 -53.62
N ALA A 252 27.50 -6.68 -54.93
CA ALA A 252 27.71 -7.96 -55.60
C ALA A 252 28.95 -8.71 -55.07
N MET A 253 30.02 -7.98 -54.72
CA MET A 253 31.20 -8.55 -54.04
C MET A 253 30.84 -9.07 -52.64
N ASN A 254 30.19 -8.24 -51.82
CA ASN A 254 29.81 -8.58 -50.45
C ASN A 254 28.92 -9.84 -50.40
N ALA A 255 28.03 -10.01 -51.39
CA ALA A 255 27.15 -11.17 -51.48
C ALA A 255 27.91 -12.51 -51.62
N VAL A 256 29.12 -12.52 -52.18
CA VAL A 256 29.91 -13.76 -52.38
C VAL A 256 31.18 -13.84 -51.53
N ALA A 257 31.59 -12.73 -50.90
CA ALA A 257 32.89 -12.56 -50.27
C ALA A 257 33.29 -13.71 -49.33
N ALA A 258 32.43 -14.06 -48.35
CA ALA A 258 32.73 -15.12 -47.38
C ALA A 258 32.98 -16.49 -48.05
N LYS A 259 32.25 -16.80 -49.12
CA LYS A 259 32.41 -18.07 -49.84
C LYS A 259 33.60 -18.07 -50.78
N VAL A 260 33.95 -16.92 -51.35
CA VAL A 260 35.17 -16.75 -52.16
C VAL A 260 36.41 -16.86 -51.27
N GLU A 261 36.38 -16.28 -50.07
CA GLU A 261 37.44 -16.42 -49.07
C GLU A 261 37.58 -17.87 -48.57
N ASP A 262 36.47 -18.54 -48.25
CA ASP A 262 36.45 -19.99 -47.92
C ASP A 262 37.07 -20.82 -49.05
N PHE A 263 36.71 -20.55 -50.31
CA PHE A 263 37.29 -21.25 -51.46
C PHE A 263 38.81 -21.07 -51.52
N PHE A 264 39.32 -19.84 -51.50
CA PHE A 264 40.77 -19.60 -51.58
C PHE A 264 41.53 -20.09 -50.34
N ALA A 265 40.91 -20.07 -49.15
CA ALA A 265 41.50 -20.68 -47.96
C ALA A 265 41.67 -22.20 -48.12
N ARG A 266 40.65 -22.88 -48.66
CA ARG A 266 40.69 -24.32 -48.93
C ARG A 266 41.69 -24.67 -50.03
N THR A 267 41.77 -23.91 -51.11
CA THR A 267 42.76 -24.16 -52.18
C THR A 267 44.19 -23.98 -51.68
N ARG A 268 44.45 -23.00 -50.80
CA ARG A 268 45.76 -22.84 -50.13
C ARG A 268 46.10 -24.00 -49.21
N LEU A 269 45.13 -24.48 -48.42
CA LEU A 269 45.33 -25.64 -47.56
C LEU A 269 45.61 -26.91 -48.38
N ALA A 270 44.91 -27.08 -49.51
CA ALA A 270 45.16 -28.16 -50.46
C ALA A 270 46.54 -28.07 -51.13
N THR A 271 47.07 -26.86 -51.36
CA THR A 271 48.45 -26.67 -51.83
C THR A 271 49.48 -27.00 -50.76
N TYR A 272 49.19 -26.66 -49.49
CA TYR A 272 50.09 -26.93 -48.36
C TYR A 272 50.23 -28.43 -48.06
N ASP A 273 49.09 -29.14 -47.99
CA ASP A 273 49.06 -30.60 -47.87
C ASP A 273 48.12 -31.19 -48.95
N PRO A 274 48.66 -31.87 -49.97
CA PRO A 274 47.85 -32.51 -51.01
C PRO A 274 46.83 -33.52 -50.47
N ARG A 275 47.06 -34.09 -49.27
CA ARG A 275 46.11 -35.02 -48.63
C ARG A 275 44.83 -34.30 -48.17
N ALA A 276 44.93 -33.00 -47.86
CA ALA A 276 43.78 -32.20 -47.47
C ALA A 276 42.80 -31.97 -48.64
N ALA A 277 43.26 -31.97 -49.89
CA ALA A 277 42.41 -31.73 -51.07
C ALA A 277 41.23 -32.71 -51.16
N THR A 278 41.44 -33.98 -50.82
CA THR A 278 40.39 -35.01 -50.81
C THR A 278 39.37 -34.77 -49.70
N ALA A 279 39.81 -34.33 -48.52
CA ALA A 279 38.94 -34.08 -47.37
C ALA A 279 38.18 -32.74 -47.46
N LEU A 280 38.66 -31.78 -48.25
CA LEU A 280 38.06 -30.45 -48.41
C LEU A 280 36.95 -30.41 -49.47
N ASN A 281 36.82 -31.48 -50.26
CA ASN A 281 35.74 -31.70 -51.22
C ASN A 281 34.71 -32.68 -50.65
N PRO A 282 33.43 -32.58 -51.06
CA PRO A 282 32.41 -33.47 -50.53
C PRO A 282 32.68 -34.94 -50.88
N SER A 283 32.52 -35.82 -49.90
CA SER A 283 32.71 -37.26 -50.07
C SER A 283 31.54 -37.91 -50.81
N LEU A 284 31.73 -39.13 -51.32
CA LEU A 284 30.65 -39.89 -51.95
C LEU A 284 29.50 -40.19 -50.97
N GLU A 285 29.81 -40.36 -49.68
CA GLU A 285 28.83 -40.57 -48.62
C GLU A 285 27.99 -39.30 -48.39
N GLU A 286 28.60 -38.12 -48.45
CA GLU A 286 27.89 -36.84 -48.34
C GLU A 286 26.95 -36.62 -49.54
N TYR A 287 27.38 -36.94 -50.77
CA TYR A 287 26.51 -36.91 -51.94
C TYR A 287 25.37 -37.94 -51.85
N SER A 288 25.65 -39.13 -51.32
CA SER A 288 24.63 -40.16 -51.11
C SER A 288 23.62 -39.76 -50.03
N ALA A 289 24.06 -39.05 -48.98
CA ALA A 289 23.18 -38.50 -47.96
C ALA A 289 22.31 -37.34 -48.47
N MET A 290 22.78 -36.62 -49.50
CA MET A 290 22.03 -35.55 -50.16
C MET A 290 20.99 -36.08 -51.16
N SER A 291 21.25 -37.19 -51.85
CA SER A 291 20.36 -37.74 -52.89
C SER A 291 19.01 -38.24 -52.36
N GLY A 292 18.94 -38.61 -51.08
CA GLY A 292 17.70 -39.03 -50.40
C GLY A 292 16.79 -37.87 -49.93
N LYS A 293 17.18 -36.61 -50.15
CA LYS A 293 16.43 -35.41 -49.73
C LYS A 293 15.94 -34.62 -50.95
N ASN A 294 14.91 -33.78 -50.78
CA ASN A 294 14.47 -32.87 -51.83
C ASN A 294 15.53 -31.77 -52.06
N LEU A 295 16.14 -31.75 -53.24
CA LEU A 295 17.25 -30.87 -53.60
C LEU A 295 16.75 -29.57 -54.23
N GLY A 296 16.48 -28.56 -53.40
CA GLY A 296 16.29 -27.18 -53.85
C GLY A 296 17.62 -26.42 -53.91
N LEU A 297 17.76 -25.49 -54.87
CA LEU A 297 18.98 -24.67 -55.03
C LEU A 297 19.32 -23.81 -53.79
N ALA A 298 18.32 -23.48 -52.96
CA ALA A 298 18.50 -22.75 -51.71
C ALA A 298 18.67 -23.68 -50.48
N SER A 299 18.71 -25.00 -50.66
CA SER A 299 18.81 -25.94 -49.54
C SER A 299 20.17 -25.81 -48.84
N PRO A 300 20.21 -25.92 -47.48
CA PRO A 300 21.46 -25.89 -46.72
C PRO A 300 22.50 -26.91 -47.20
N ALA A 301 22.01 -28.07 -47.67
CA ALA A 301 22.85 -29.14 -48.20
C ALA A 301 23.65 -28.71 -49.45
N ILE A 302 23.09 -27.84 -50.30
CA ILE A 302 23.76 -27.36 -51.52
C ILE A 302 24.52 -26.05 -51.22
N THR A 303 23.94 -25.13 -50.45
CA THR A 303 24.57 -23.82 -50.16
C THR A 303 25.88 -23.93 -49.37
N THR A 304 26.02 -24.96 -48.54
CA THR A 304 27.24 -25.21 -47.72
C THR A 304 28.40 -25.78 -48.54
N LEU A 305 28.15 -26.42 -49.68
CA LEU A 305 29.21 -26.96 -50.54
C LEU A 305 30.17 -25.85 -51.01
N PRO A 306 31.44 -26.17 -51.29
CA PRO A 306 32.39 -25.22 -51.88
C PRO A 306 31.82 -24.55 -53.15
N LEU A 307 32.26 -23.32 -53.46
CA LEU A 307 31.81 -22.61 -54.67
C LEU A 307 32.17 -23.35 -55.96
N ALA A 308 33.27 -24.07 -55.95
CA ALA A 308 33.74 -24.94 -57.02
C ALA A 308 34.62 -26.04 -56.40
N PRO A 309 34.92 -27.14 -57.12
CA PRO A 309 35.81 -28.18 -56.63
C PRO A 309 37.16 -27.62 -56.17
N ILE A 310 37.61 -28.03 -54.98
CA ILE A 310 38.86 -27.56 -54.39
C ILE A 310 40.03 -28.30 -55.04
N THR A 311 40.93 -27.55 -55.68
CA THR A 311 42.18 -28.06 -56.26
C THR A 311 43.37 -27.25 -55.74
N PRO A 312 44.57 -27.87 -55.60
CA PRO A 312 45.79 -27.13 -55.23
C PRO A 312 46.07 -25.99 -56.22
N GLY A 313 46.15 -24.76 -55.72
CA GLY A 313 46.40 -23.55 -56.52
C GLY A 313 45.27 -23.19 -57.50
N GLY A 314 44.06 -23.72 -57.30
CA GLY A 314 42.93 -23.50 -58.22
C GLY A 314 42.45 -22.05 -58.28
N ALA A 315 42.23 -21.56 -59.50
CA ALA A 315 41.45 -20.33 -59.75
C ALA A 315 39.94 -20.63 -59.60
N LEU A 316 39.18 -19.68 -59.07
CA LEU A 316 37.73 -19.82 -58.88
C LEU A 316 37.00 -19.69 -60.23
N PRO A 317 36.28 -20.71 -60.72
CA PRO A 317 35.41 -20.57 -61.87
C PRO A 317 34.23 -19.63 -61.56
N LEU A 318 33.85 -18.78 -62.51
CA LEU A 318 32.78 -17.79 -62.34
C LEU A 318 31.49 -18.13 -63.10
N ALA A 319 31.55 -19.06 -64.07
CA ALA A 319 30.43 -19.38 -64.95
C ALA A 319 30.05 -20.86 -64.94
N ARG A 320 30.99 -21.76 -65.25
CA ARG A 320 30.75 -23.21 -65.36
C ARG A 320 31.41 -23.97 -64.22
N GLY A 321 30.81 -25.09 -63.83
CA GLY A 321 31.34 -25.95 -62.76
C GLY A 321 31.25 -25.33 -61.35
N VAL A 322 30.39 -24.32 -61.19
CA VAL A 322 30.14 -23.65 -59.90
C VAL A 322 28.97 -24.28 -59.16
N ASN A 323 28.95 -24.09 -57.85
CA ASN A 323 27.85 -24.49 -56.99
C ASN A 323 26.54 -23.83 -57.47
N PRO A 324 25.50 -24.61 -57.80
CA PRO A 324 24.30 -24.08 -58.41
C PRO A 324 23.49 -23.19 -57.47
N ALA A 325 23.67 -23.29 -56.15
CA ALA A 325 23.09 -22.36 -55.17
C ALA A 325 23.65 -20.94 -55.30
N TRP A 326 24.93 -20.82 -55.68
CA TRP A 326 25.66 -19.57 -55.75
C TRP A 326 25.82 -19.04 -57.19
N ALA A 327 25.39 -19.80 -58.21
CA ALA A 327 25.58 -19.46 -59.62
C ALA A 327 25.00 -18.09 -60.02
N LYS A 328 23.86 -17.68 -59.45
CA LYS A 328 23.28 -16.34 -59.68
C LYS A 328 24.12 -15.24 -59.04
N ALA A 329 24.56 -15.44 -57.80
CA ALA A 329 25.39 -14.47 -57.07
C ALA A 329 26.77 -14.31 -57.72
N LEU A 330 27.41 -15.42 -58.13
CA LEU A 330 28.67 -15.40 -58.87
C LEU A 330 28.55 -14.74 -60.24
N ARG A 331 27.44 -14.96 -60.95
CA ARG A 331 27.17 -14.26 -62.22
C ARG A 331 27.04 -12.75 -62.01
N ASN A 332 26.26 -12.33 -61.01
CA ASN A 332 26.11 -10.91 -60.67
C ASN A 332 27.47 -10.30 -60.29
N PHE A 333 28.27 -10.99 -59.48
CA PHE A 333 29.62 -10.58 -59.12
C PHE A 333 30.54 -10.47 -60.34
N ARG A 334 30.48 -11.44 -61.26
CA ARG A 334 31.25 -11.40 -62.51
C ARG A 334 30.90 -10.16 -63.34
N GLU A 335 29.63 -9.97 -63.66
CA GLU A 335 29.15 -8.93 -64.58
C GLU A 335 29.25 -7.51 -63.98
N ARG A 336 29.04 -7.38 -62.66
CA ARG A 336 29.02 -6.07 -61.98
C ARG A 336 30.38 -5.66 -61.43
N THR A 337 31.26 -6.61 -61.11
CA THR A 337 32.49 -6.36 -60.37
C THR A 337 33.74 -6.82 -61.11
N VAL A 338 33.82 -8.10 -61.49
CA VAL A 338 35.05 -8.69 -62.06
C VAL A 338 35.35 -8.12 -63.45
N GLU A 339 34.39 -8.19 -64.38
CA GLU A 339 34.61 -7.74 -65.76
C GLU A 339 34.90 -6.23 -65.84
N PRO A 340 34.17 -5.35 -65.10
CA PRO A 340 34.45 -3.92 -65.14
C PRO A 340 35.76 -3.51 -64.45
N LEU A 341 36.14 -4.12 -63.30
CA LEU A 341 37.35 -3.72 -62.57
C LEU A 341 38.64 -4.27 -63.17
N LEU A 342 38.59 -5.49 -63.74
CA LEU A 342 39.76 -6.14 -64.33
C LEU A 342 39.88 -5.87 -65.84
N ALA A 343 38.93 -5.14 -66.44
CA ALA A 343 38.85 -4.85 -67.87
C ALA A 343 38.91 -6.12 -68.75
N ARG A 344 38.26 -7.20 -68.30
CA ARG A 344 38.21 -8.50 -68.97
C ARG A 344 36.77 -8.84 -69.33
N SER A 345 36.45 -8.87 -70.61
CA SER A 345 35.16 -9.39 -71.10
C SER A 345 35.12 -10.91 -70.95
N ASP A 346 33.97 -11.47 -70.55
CA ASP A 346 33.74 -12.91 -70.39
C ASP A 346 34.72 -13.60 -69.43
N ALA A 347 34.89 -13.05 -68.22
CA ALA A 347 35.78 -13.61 -67.22
C ALA A 347 35.29 -15.00 -66.74
N GLU A 348 35.97 -16.06 -67.19
CA GLU A 348 35.61 -17.46 -66.85
C GLU A 348 36.14 -17.89 -65.46
N SER A 349 37.22 -17.28 -64.98
CA SER A 349 37.81 -17.58 -63.68
C SER A 349 38.48 -16.37 -63.02
N LEU A 350 38.64 -16.46 -61.70
CA LEU A 350 39.26 -15.46 -60.83
C LEU A 350 40.43 -16.07 -60.04
N THR A 351 41.59 -15.45 -60.10
CA THR A 351 42.75 -15.81 -59.28
C THR A 351 42.69 -15.14 -57.90
N GLN A 352 43.49 -15.64 -56.95
CA GLN A 352 43.55 -15.06 -55.61
C GLN A 352 44.10 -13.62 -55.60
N ASP A 353 45.08 -13.33 -56.45
CA ASP A 353 45.65 -11.98 -56.56
C ASP A 353 44.64 -10.99 -57.16
N GLU A 354 43.86 -11.42 -58.15
CA GLU A 354 42.76 -10.64 -58.70
C GLU A 354 41.64 -10.38 -57.68
N TRP A 355 41.32 -11.38 -56.83
CA TRP A 355 40.39 -11.20 -55.72
C TRP A 355 40.88 -10.13 -54.74
N GLN A 356 42.16 -10.16 -54.36
CA GLN A 356 42.75 -9.13 -53.48
C GLN A 356 42.74 -7.74 -54.12
N LEU A 357 42.95 -7.64 -55.44
CA LEU A 357 42.87 -6.39 -56.18
C LEU A 357 41.44 -5.82 -56.14
N ILE A 358 40.43 -6.65 -56.35
CA ILE A 358 39.01 -6.27 -56.25
C ILE A 358 38.68 -5.80 -54.83
N GLN A 359 39.10 -6.55 -53.80
CA GLN A 359 38.91 -6.15 -52.40
C GLN A 359 39.52 -4.77 -52.12
N LYS A 360 40.77 -4.53 -52.58
CA LYS A 360 41.44 -3.24 -52.40
C LYS A 360 40.74 -2.11 -53.14
N ALA A 361 40.25 -2.36 -54.36
CA ALA A 361 39.57 -1.36 -55.17
C ALA A 361 38.21 -0.94 -54.60
N LEU A 362 37.50 -1.86 -53.94
CA LEU A 362 36.17 -1.61 -53.36
C LEU A 362 36.18 -1.31 -51.86
N ALA A 363 37.32 -1.45 -51.18
CA ALA A 363 37.47 -1.20 -49.74
C ALA A 363 36.92 0.17 -49.28
N PRO A 364 37.11 1.30 -50.00
CA PRO A 364 36.54 2.58 -49.57
C PRO A 364 35.00 2.59 -49.56
N CYS A 365 34.36 1.97 -50.57
CA CYS A 365 32.91 1.85 -50.63
C CYS A 365 32.38 0.85 -49.59
N GLN A 366 33.11 -0.24 -49.34
CA GLN A 366 32.78 -1.21 -48.31
C GLN A 366 32.85 -0.59 -46.90
N GLN A 367 33.88 0.22 -46.62
CA GLN A 367 34.00 0.96 -45.37
C GLN A 367 32.86 1.96 -45.21
N TRP A 368 32.54 2.72 -46.27
CA TRP A 368 31.40 3.63 -46.24
C TRP A 368 30.07 2.91 -45.93
N LEU A 369 29.80 1.75 -46.56
CA LEU A 369 28.61 0.96 -46.24
C LEU A 369 28.61 0.44 -44.79
N ALA A 370 29.79 0.06 -44.26
CA ALA A 370 29.95 -0.36 -42.88
C ALA A 370 29.77 0.79 -41.87
N ASP A 371 30.11 2.01 -42.27
CA ASP A 371 29.97 3.23 -41.46
C ASP A 371 28.52 3.78 -41.41
N ARG A 372 27.54 3.08 -42.01
CA ARG A 372 26.13 3.49 -41.95
C ARG A 372 25.66 3.53 -40.50
N PRO A 373 25.17 4.67 -39.99
CA PRO A 373 24.73 4.78 -38.61
C PRO A 373 23.49 3.90 -38.39
N ALA A 374 23.49 3.14 -37.30
CA ALA A 374 22.32 2.38 -36.86
C ALA A 374 21.32 3.34 -36.22
N THR A 375 20.29 3.72 -36.97
CA THR A 375 19.24 4.64 -36.53
C THR A 375 17.89 3.94 -36.49
N ARG A 376 16.92 4.48 -35.74
CA ARG A 376 15.55 3.92 -35.68
C ARG A 376 14.73 4.24 -36.94
N LEU A 377 15.28 5.08 -37.82
CA LEU A 377 14.68 5.56 -39.06
C LEU A 377 14.61 4.51 -40.17
N ASP A 378 15.18 3.32 -39.98
CA ASP A 378 15.03 2.21 -40.93
C ASP A 378 13.59 1.68 -41.03
N THR A 379 12.72 2.10 -40.11
CA THR A 379 11.27 1.84 -40.14
C THR A 379 10.49 2.76 -41.07
N LEU A 380 11.08 3.88 -41.49
CA LEU A 380 10.46 4.82 -42.43
C LEU A 380 10.88 4.51 -43.86
N ASP A 381 9.95 4.69 -44.79
CA ASP A 381 10.22 4.55 -46.22
C ASP A 381 11.26 5.57 -46.69
N GLU A 382 12.10 5.19 -47.65
CA GLU A 382 13.18 6.03 -48.16
C GLU A 382 12.66 7.37 -48.71
N GLU A 383 11.54 7.34 -49.43
CA GLU A 383 10.91 8.54 -50.00
C GLU A 383 10.52 9.56 -48.91
N VAL A 384 10.02 9.06 -47.77
CA VAL A 384 9.64 9.90 -46.62
C VAL A 384 10.89 10.51 -45.99
N ARG A 385 11.97 9.74 -45.84
CA ARG A 385 13.24 10.24 -45.30
C ARG A 385 13.83 11.32 -46.19
N GLU A 386 13.84 11.12 -47.51
CA GLU A 386 14.34 12.12 -48.45
C GLU A 386 13.51 13.41 -48.41
N ALA A 387 12.17 13.30 -48.34
CA ALA A 387 11.28 14.44 -48.21
C ALA A 387 11.57 15.25 -46.93
N LEU A 388 11.75 14.57 -45.79
CA LEU A 388 12.09 15.21 -44.51
C LEU A 388 13.48 15.87 -44.53
N LEU A 389 14.45 15.28 -45.24
CA LEU A 389 15.81 15.82 -45.37
C LEU A 389 15.94 17.02 -46.33
N ALA A 390 15.04 17.11 -47.30
CA ALA A 390 15.01 18.16 -48.32
C ALA A 390 14.13 19.36 -47.93
N GLY A 391 13.12 19.14 -47.08
CA GLY A 391 12.17 20.15 -46.64
C GLY A 391 12.62 21.01 -45.45
N ASP A 392 11.67 21.77 -44.89
CA ASP A 392 11.82 22.66 -43.73
C ASP A 392 11.09 22.12 -42.47
N ALA A 393 10.86 20.80 -42.42
CA ALA A 393 10.12 20.13 -41.36
C ALA A 393 10.75 20.35 -39.97
N GLU A 394 12.08 20.31 -39.88
CA GLU A 394 12.82 20.57 -38.63
C GLU A 394 12.52 21.98 -38.10
N GLN A 395 12.60 23.00 -38.95
CA GLN A 395 12.35 24.38 -38.54
C GLN A 395 10.89 24.59 -38.11
N ARG A 396 9.92 23.99 -38.81
CA ARG A 396 8.50 24.09 -38.46
C ARG A 396 8.17 23.42 -37.14
N VAL A 397 8.66 22.20 -36.92
CA VAL A 397 8.43 21.46 -35.67
C VAL A 397 9.09 22.20 -34.49
N MET A 398 10.33 22.65 -34.64
CA MET A 398 11.04 23.40 -33.59
C MET A 398 10.41 24.77 -33.33
N ALA A 399 9.81 25.42 -34.34
CA ALA A 399 9.06 26.66 -34.15
C ALA A 399 7.80 26.45 -33.31
N LEU A 400 7.04 25.36 -33.55
CA LEU A 400 5.87 25.02 -32.74
C LEU A 400 6.26 24.74 -31.28
N ILE A 401 7.38 24.05 -31.05
CA ILE A 401 7.92 23.79 -29.71
C ILE A 401 8.29 25.11 -29.02
N ALA A 402 8.99 26.01 -29.73
CA ALA A 402 9.39 27.31 -29.17
C ALA A 402 8.18 28.21 -28.87
N GLU A 403 7.12 28.16 -29.68
CA GLU A 403 5.88 28.89 -29.45
C GLU A 403 5.14 28.36 -28.20
N ASP A 404 5.14 27.05 -27.97
CA ASP A 404 4.58 26.47 -26.74
C ASP A 404 5.42 26.81 -25.50
N GLU A 405 6.74 26.64 -25.56
CA GLU A 405 7.66 26.96 -24.47
C GLU A 405 7.62 28.44 -24.06
N ALA A 406 7.25 29.35 -24.98
CA ALA A 406 7.08 30.77 -24.66
C ALA A 406 5.94 31.01 -23.64
N GLU A 407 4.94 30.13 -23.57
CA GLU A 407 3.86 30.18 -22.58
C GLU A 407 4.18 29.39 -21.29
N GLU A 408 5.25 28.59 -21.28
CA GLU A 408 5.63 27.73 -20.13
C GLU A 408 5.83 28.56 -18.86
N ALA A 409 6.55 29.69 -18.95
CA ALA A 409 6.80 30.56 -17.81
C ALA A 409 5.49 31.00 -17.14
N HIS A 410 4.48 31.35 -17.94
CA HIS A 410 3.17 31.75 -17.44
C HIS A 410 2.41 30.58 -16.82
N ASN A 411 2.45 29.40 -17.45
CA ASN A 411 1.82 28.19 -16.92
C ASN A 411 2.43 27.81 -15.55
N GLN A 412 3.76 27.85 -15.42
CA GLN A 412 4.45 27.61 -14.16
C GLN A 412 4.01 28.60 -13.07
N GLN A 413 3.86 29.89 -13.39
CA GLN A 413 3.36 30.88 -12.42
C GLN A 413 1.88 30.64 -12.05
N ALA A 414 1.04 30.22 -13.00
CA ALA A 414 -0.34 29.87 -12.71
C ALA A 414 -0.45 28.65 -11.77
N LEU A 415 0.37 27.62 -12.00
CA LEU A 415 0.47 26.45 -11.12
C LEU A 415 1.02 26.82 -9.73
N ALA A 416 2.02 27.69 -9.66
CA ALA A 416 2.52 28.21 -8.40
C ALA A 416 1.43 29.01 -7.65
N LEU A 417 0.62 29.78 -8.36
CA LEU A 417 -0.46 30.54 -7.75
C LEU A 417 -1.59 29.62 -7.24
N GLU A 418 -1.94 28.57 -8.00
CA GLU A 418 -2.85 27.51 -7.55
C GLU A 418 -2.33 26.89 -6.25
N LYS A 419 -1.04 26.53 -6.22
CA LYS A 419 -0.38 25.94 -5.05
C LYS A 419 -0.43 26.88 -3.84
N LEU A 420 -0.16 28.16 -4.02
CA LEU A 420 -0.22 29.14 -2.93
C LEU A 420 -1.64 29.30 -2.36
N LEU A 421 -2.65 29.41 -3.23
CA LEU A 421 -4.06 29.55 -2.82
C LEU A 421 -4.57 28.30 -2.10
N ARG A 422 -4.21 27.10 -2.58
CA ARG A 422 -4.51 25.83 -1.89
C ARG A 422 -3.83 25.73 -0.53
N PHE A 423 -2.58 26.17 -0.43
CA PHE A 423 -1.88 26.22 0.86
C PHE A 423 -2.53 27.21 1.82
N LYS A 424 -2.96 28.40 1.35
CA LYS A 424 -3.75 29.32 2.14
C LYS A 424 -5.05 28.67 2.64
N GLN A 425 -5.74 27.93 1.78
CA GLN A 425 -7.02 27.31 2.12
C GLN A 425 -6.87 26.18 3.15
N GLY A 426 -5.87 25.31 2.99
CA GLY A 426 -5.83 24.02 3.68
C GLY A 426 -4.58 23.72 4.52
N LEU A 427 -3.46 24.44 4.36
CA LEU A 427 -2.20 24.05 5.00
C LEU A 427 -2.31 24.04 6.53
N LEU A 428 -2.93 25.07 7.13
CA LEU A 428 -3.12 25.11 8.59
C LEU A 428 -4.02 23.97 9.09
N GLU A 429 -5.04 23.58 8.33
CA GLU A 429 -5.89 22.43 8.66
C GLU A 429 -5.09 21.13 8.60
N LEU A 430 -4.28 20.95 7.55
CA LEU A 430 -3.41 19.79 7.41
C LEU A 430 -2.41 19.70 8.57
N LEU A 431 -1.75 20.79 8.94
CA LEU A 431 -0.83 20.85 10.08
C LEU A 431 -1.52 20.49 11.40
N ASN A 432 -2.75 20.96 11.60
CA ASN A 432 -3.60 20.63 12.76
C ASN A 432 -4.23 19.22 12.74
N ASN A 433 -3.97 18.46 11.67
CA ASN A 433 -4.35 17.07 11.50
C ASN A 433 -3.15 16.13 11.27
N PHE A 434 -1.92 16.65 11.22
CA PHE A 434 -0.68 15.91 11.00
C PHE A 434 0.28 16.09 12.17
N VAL A 435 0.70 17.33 12.42
CA VAL A 435 1.67 17.68 13.47
C VAL A 435 1.00 17.61 14.84
N SER A 436 -0.20 18.18 14.93
CA SER A 436 -1.11 17.97 16.07
C SER A 436 -2.38 17.28 15.55
N PHE A 437 -3.12 16.57 16.40
CA PHE A 437 -4.47 16.10 16.07
C PHE A 437 -5.50 16.96 16.81
N SER A 438 -5.27 18.28 16.83
CA SER A 438 -6.10 19.22 17.57
C SER A 438 -7.55 19.16 17.08
N ALA A 439 -7.78 19.01 15.77
CA ALA A 439 -9.10 18.88 15.18
C ALA A 439 -9.87 17.65 15.72
N PHE A 440 -9.20 16.50 15.87
CA PHE A 440 -9.82 15.28 16.43
C PHE A 440 -10.20 15.44 17.90
N TYR A 441 -9.26 15.87 18.74
CA TYR A 441 -9.48 15.95 20.19
C TYR A 441 -10.43 17.08 20.60
N GLN A 442 -10.51 18.13 19.78
CA GLN A 442 -11.46 19.23 19.99
C GLN A 442 -12.80 19.02 19.28
N ARG A 443 -13.00 17.87 18.61
CA ARG A 443 -14.25 17.50 17.95
C ARG A 443 -14.66 18.47 16.82
N ARG A 444 -13.67 19.02 16.12
CA ARG A 444 -13.87 19.86 14.92
C ARG A 444 -13.94 19.06 13.61
N GLY A 445 -13.74 17.74 13.69
CA GLY A 445 -13.70 16.83 12.55
C GLY A 445 -12.28 16.71 12.01
N ALA A 446 -11.67 15.54 12.14
CA ALA A 446 -10.32 15.30 11.64
C ALA A 446 -10.34 14.73 10.22
N VAL A 447 -9.28 14.98 9.45
CA VAL A 447 -9.20 14.57 8.03
C VAL A 447 -9.28 13.04 7.85
N PHE A 448 -8.87 12.24 8.83
CA PHE A 448 -9.01 10.78 8.75
C PHE A 448 -10.42 10.26 9.09
N GLN A 449 -11.35 11.12 9.53
CA GLN A 449 -12.72 10.72 9.88
C GLN A 449 -13.61 10.80 8.65
N ALA A 450 -13.92 9.64 8.05
CA ALA A 450 -14.69 9.53 6.82
C ALA A 450 -16.16 9.99 6.93
N GLY A 451 -16.72 10.01 8.15
CA GLY A 451 -18.12 10.36 8.37
C GLY A 451 -18.72 9.69 9.61
N THR A 452 -20.04 9.49 9.60
CA THR A 452 -20.80 8.93 10.73
C THR A 452 -21.58 7.67 10.32
N LEU A 453 -21.33 6.57 11.02
CA LEU A 453 -22.09 5.32 10.87
C LEU A 453 -23.25 5.27 11.87
N TYR A 454 -24.47 5.04 11.37
CA TYR A 454 -25.65 4.73 12.18
C TYR A 454 -25.93 3.23 12.18
N LEU A 455 -25.81 2.61 13.35
CA LEU A 455 -26.03 1.18 13.49
C LEU A 455 -26.45 0.85 14.94
N ASP A 456 -27.46 0.00 15.11
CA ASP A 456 -27.95 -0.44 16.42
C ASP A 456 -28.33 0.69 17.40
N ALA A 457 -29.14 1.65 16.91
CA ALA A 457 -29.56 2.83 17.66
C ALA A 457 -28.40 3.68 18.20
N ARG A 458 -27.30 3.72 17.44
CA ARG A 458 -26.10 4.50 17.75
C ARG A 458 -25.61 5.26 16.55
N SER A 459 -24.90 6.34 16.82
CA SER A 459 -24.00 6.99 15.87
C SER A 459 -22.55 6.73 16.28
N CYS A 460 -21.69 6.41 15.32
CA CYS A 460 -20.26 6.25 15.48
C CYS A 460 -19.55 7.27 14.58
N ASP A 461 -18.76 8.16 15.19
CA ASP A 461 -18.08 9.25 14.48
C ASP A 461 -16.60 8.95 14.21
N LEU A 462 -16.04 7.91 14.85
CA LEU A 462 -14.71 7.42 14.54
C LEU A 462 -14.82 6.34 13.46
N VAL A 463 -14.95 6.80 12.23
CA VAL A 463 -14.99 5.97 11.03
C VAL A 463 -13.81 6.34 10.13
N VAL A 464 -13.07 5.35 9.65
CA VAL A 464 -11.93 5.55 8.74
C VAL A 464 -12.16 4.72 7.47
N GLN A 465 -11.78 5.24 6.31
CA GLN A 465 -11.84 4.50 5.05
C GLN A 465 -10.76 3.41 5.02
N VAL A 466 -11.13 2.20 4.62
CA VAL A 466 -10.26 1.03 4.62
C VAL A 466 -10.45 0.24 3.32
N PRO A 467 -9.48 0.31 2.38
CA PRO A 467 -9.56 -0.46 1.14
C PRO A 467 -9.48 -1.98 1.37
N ASP A 468 -8.70 -2.41 2.37
CA ASP A 468 -8.50 -3.83 2.72
C ASP A 468 -8.74 -4.07 4.21
N ALA A 469 -9.94 -4.54 4.54
CA ALA A 469 -10.35 -4.87 5.90
C ALA A 469 -9.50 -6.00 6.52
N ALA A 470 -9.02 -6.95 5.72
CA ALA A 470 -8.28 -8.11 6.21
C ALA A 470 -6.86 -7.73 6.66
N ARG A 471 -6.16 -6.93 5.86
CA ARG A 471 -4.85 -6.36 6.21
C ARG A 471 -4.97 -5.40 7.38
N HIS A 472 -5.96 -4.52 7.35
CA HIS A 472 -6.15 -3.51 8.39
C HIS A 472 -6.46 -4.14 9.76
N ALA A 473 -7.28 -5.19 9.81
CA ALA A 473 -7.67 -5.86 11.05
C ALA A 473 -6.50 -6.46 11.85
N LYS A 474 -5.39 -6.83 11.18
CA LYS A 474 -4.21 -7.43 11.84
C LYS A 474 -3.53 -6.43 12.78
N LEU A 475 -3.40 -5.17 12.36
CA LEU A 475 -2.77 -4.11 13.15
C LEU A 475 -3.79 -3.44 14.08
N ALA A 476 -4.99 -3.12 13.58
CA ALA A 476 -6.00 -2.42 14.36
C ALA A 476 -6.54 -3.21 15.55
N GLY A 477 -6.39 -4.55 15.57
CA GLY A 477 -6.69 -5.36 16.75
C GLY A 477 -5.91 -4.95 18.00
N LEU A 478 -4.74 -4.33 17.84
CA LEU A 478 -3.92 -3.82 18.95
C LEU A 478 -4.47 -2.54 19.59
N ALA A 479 -5.42 -1.86 18.94
CA ALA A 479 -6.04 -0.61 19.41
C ALA A 479 -6.89 -0.76 20.68
N LYS A 480 -7.25 -2.01 21.06
CA LYS A 480 -8.11 -2.34 22.22
C LYS A 480 -9.51 -1.69 22.18
N THR A 481 -9.97 -1.37 20.98
CA THR A 481 -11.28 -0.80 20.69
C THR A 481 -12.16 -1.83 19.98
N TYR A 482 -13.47 -1.77 20.16
CA TYR A 482 -14.41 -2.62 19.42
C TYR A 482 -14.56 -2.03 18.02
N LEU A 483 -14.23 -2.79 16.98
CA LEU A 483 -14.23 -2.32 15.60
C LEU A 483 -15.19 -3.16 14.77
N ALA A 484 -16.05 -2.51 13.98
CA ALA A 484 -16.84 -3.18 12.95
C ALA A 484 -16.40 -2.68 11.58
N TYR A 485 -16.00 -3.62 10.73
CA TYR A 485 -15.71 -3.37 9.33
C TYR A 485 -17.00 -3.50 8.55
N CYS A 486 -17.28 -2.51 7.71
CA CYS A 486 -18.47 -2.48 6.89
C CYS A 486 -18.10 -2.27 5.42
N ASP A 487 -18.77 -3.01 4.54
CA ASP A 487 -18.77 -2.72 3.11
C ASP A 487 -19.95 -1.77 2.86
N CYS A 488 -19.63 -0.60 2.31
CA CYS A 488 -20.58 0.43 1.96
C CYS A 488 -20.84 0.39 0.45
N THR A 489 -22.11 0.42 0.05
CA THR A 489 -22.51 0.44 -1.36
C THR A 489 -23.47 1.57 -1.66
N ARG A 490 -23.25 2.28 -2.77
CA ARG A 490 -24.15 3.34 -3.25
C ARG A 490 -24.07 3.44 -4.77
N LYS A 491 -25.20 3.33 -5.47
CA LYS A 491 -25.29 3.49 -6.95
C LYS A 491 -24.20 2.74 -7.74
N GLY A 492 -23.82 1.53 -7.31
CA GLY A 492 -22.77 0.72 -7.95
C GLY A 492 -21.33 1.00 -7.47
N HIS A 493 -21.09 2.08 -6.73
CA HIS A 493 -19.82 2.36 -6.07
C HIS A 493 -19.72 1.58 -4.76
N LYS A 494 -18.50 1.16 -4.41
CA LYS A 494 -18.19 0.44 -3.18
C LYS A 494 -17.09 1.14 -2.41
N MET A 495 -17.20 1.15 -1.08
CA MET A 495 -16.21 1.67 -0.16
C MET A 495 -16.12 0.77 1.06
N GLY A 496 -14.92 0.46 1.51
CA GLY A 496 -14.70 -0.22 2.78
C GLY A 496 -14.50 0.80 3.89
N ILE A 497 -15.14 0.61 5.04
CA ILE A 497 -14.94 1.45 6.22
C ILE A 497 -14.71 0.60 7.46
N VAL A 498 -14.05 1.19 8.47
CA VAL A 498 -14.01 0.66 9.83
C VAL A 498 -14.59 1.68 10.79
N ALA A 499 -15.59 1.27 11.56
CA ALA A 499 -16.21 2.08 12.60
C ALA A 499 -15.80 1.59 13.99
N ALA A 500 -15.37 2.52 14.85
CA ALA A 500 -15.02 2.24 16.23
C ALA A 500 -16.22 2.46 17.16
N PHE A 501 -16.62 1.39 17.85
CA PHE A 501 -17.68 1.41 18.86
C PHE A 501 -17.06 1.60 20.23
N THR A 502 -17.18 2.79 20.79
CA THR A 502 -16.58 3.18 22.06
C THR A 502 -17.55 3.23 23.23
N ALA A 503 -18.86 3.14 22.96
CA ALA A 503 -19.95 3.11 23.94
C ALA A 503 -21.16 2.27 23.46
N GLY A 504 -22.05 1.90 24.40
CA GLY A 504 -23.22 1.04 24.17
C GLY A 504 -22.95 -0.45 24.43
N ASP A 505 -23.96 -1.32 24.28
CA ASP A 505 -23.82 -2.79 24.42
C ASP A 505 -23.18 -3.42 23.16
N VAL A 506 -22.85 -4.71 23.09
CA VAL A 506 -22.37 -5.32 21.81
C VAL A 506 -23.23 -6.49 21.35
N ASP A 507 -24.29 -6.81 22.08
CA ASP A 507 -25.08 -8.03 21.90
C ASP A 507 -25.64 -8.22 20.49
N PHE A 508 -25.97 -7.13 19.77
CA PHE A 508 -26.55 -7.19 18.44
C PHE A 508 -25.60 -6.75 17.31
N LEU A 509 -24.30 -6.71 17.57
CA LEU A 509 -23.29 -6.44 16.54
C LEU A 509 -22.79 -7.79 16.00
N PHE A 510 -23.33 -8.22 14.86
CA PHE A 510 -22.93 -9.45 14.18
C PHE A 510 -22.70 -9.21 12.69
N VAL A 511 -21.88 -10.06 12.08
CA VAL A 511 -21.59 -10.04 10.65
C VAL A 511 -22.88 -10.25 9.85
N GLY A 512 -23.08 -9.46 8.80
CA GLY A 512 -24.29 -9.43 7.98
C GLY A 512 -25.36 -8.45 8.45
N ARG A 513 -25.16 -7.72 9.55
CA ARG A 513 -26.07 -6.66 9.97
C ARG A 513 -25.89 -5.41 9.11
N ASN A 514 -27.00 -4.82 8.70
CA ASN A 514 -27.02 -3.59 7.92
C ASN A 514 -27.12 -2.35 8.84
N GLY A 515 -26.55 -1.25 8.36
CA GLY A 515 -26.64 0.10 8.90
C GLY A 515 -26.55 1.12 7.78
N VAL A 516 -26.55 2.40 8.14
CA VAL A 516 -26.46 3.51 7.17
C VAL A 516 -25.24 4.35 7.52
N PHE A 517 -24.36 4.54 6.56
CA PHE A 517 -23.19 5.41 6.69
C PHE A 517 -23.43 6.73 5.98
N TYR A 518 -23.16 7.84 6.64
CA TYR A 518 -23.13 9.16 6.02
C TYR A 518 -21.68 9.62 5.90
N ASP A 519 -21.22 9.93 4.69
CA ASP A 519 -19.92 10.57 4.48
C ASP A 519 -19.93 12.05 4.89
N ARG A 520 -18.79 12.73 4.77
CA ARG A 520 -18.69 14.16 5.12
C ARG A 520 -19.49 15.08 4.19
N ASP A 521 -19.77 14.64 2.98
CA ASP A 521 -20.62 15.35 2.02
C ASP A 521 -22.12 15.16 2.29
N GLY A 522 -22.47 14.35 3.30
CA GLY A 522 -23.85 14.07 3.71
C GLY A 522 -24.55 13.03 2.83
N ASN A 523 -23.82 12.32 1.99
CA ASN A 523 -24.36 11.23 1.19
C ASN A 523 -24.57 9.98 2.03
N ASP A 524 -25.69 9.31 1.80
CA ASP A 524 -26.08 8.06 2.41
C ASP A 524 -25.54 6.83 1.67
N TRP A 525 -24.97 5.89 2.42
CA TRP A 525 -24.44 4.63 1.94
C TRP A 525 -25.03 3.46 2.71
N ASP A 526 -25.40 2.39 2.00
CA ASP A 526 -25.83 1.14 2.62
C ASP A 526 -24.60 0.42 3.18
N ALA A 527 -24.49 0.32 4.50
CA ALA A 527 -23.35 -0.29 5.18
C ALA A 527 -23.70 -1.68 5.69
N THR A 528 -22.92 -2.70 5.34
CA THR A 528 -23.11 -4.08 5.84
C THR A 528 -21.88 -4.53 6.61
N ILE A 529 -22.05 -5.01 7.85
CA ILE A 529 -20.93 -5.50 8.65
C ILE A 529 -20.35 -6.77 8.02
N THR A 530 -19.07 -6.76 7.64
CA THR A 530 -18.36 -7.91 7.09
C THR A 530 -17.46 -8.59 8.12
N ARG A 531 -16.92 -7.83 9.08
CA ARG A 531 -16.02 -8.36 10.10
C ARG A 531 -16.08 -7.54 11.38
N ILE A 532 -15.84 -8.20 12.52
CA ILE A 532 -15.83 -7.58 13.84
C ILE A 532 -14.54 -7.93 14.59
N ILE A 533 -14.00 -6.95 15.32
CA ILE A 533 -12.97 -7.15 16.35
C ILE A 533 -13.59 -6.84 17.70
N GLU A 534 -13.71 -7.88 18.53
CA GLU A 534 -14.35 -7.78 19.84
C GLU A 534 -13.40 -7.24 20.91
N ASN A 535 -13.77 -6.11 21.52
CA ASN A 535 -13.14 -5.58 22.73
C ASN A 535 -14.21 -4.93 23.65
N PRO A 536 -13.99 -4.86 24.97
CA PRO A 536 -15.01 -4.32 25.87
C PRO A 536 -15.32 -2.84 25.56
N THR A 537 -16.61 -2.49 25.46
CA THR A 537 -17.06 -1.11 25.24
C THR A 537 -17.20 -0.35 26.56
N SER A 538 -17.61 -1.03 27.65
CA SER A 538 -17.78 -0.47 29.00
C SER A 538 -17.49 -1.47 30.12
N ILE A 539 -17.24 -0.95 31.33
CA ILE A 539 -17.02 -1.78 32.55
C ILE A 539 -18.31 -2.51 32.94
N ARG A 540 -19.46 -1.85 32.79
CA ARG A 540 -20.78 -2.42 33.11
C ARG A 540 -21.08 -3.66 32.26
N GLN A 541 -20.73 -3.60 30.98
CA GLN A 541 -20.84 -4.74 30.09
C GLN A 541 -19.92 -5.90 30.52
N ALA A 542 -18.68 -5.58 30.90
CA ALA A 542 -17.71 -6.59 31.34
C ALA A 542 -18.15 -7.32 32.62
N PHE A 543 -18.90 -6.67 33.51
CA PHE A 543 -19.49 -7.29 34.71
C PHE A 543 -20.43 -8.45 34.36
N PHE A 544 -21.31 -8.28 33.37
CA PHE A 544 -22.27 -9.31 32.96
C PHE A 544 -21.72 -10.33 31.98
N SER A 545 -20.54 -10.08 31.39
CA SER A 545 -19.96 -10.93 30.34
C SER A 545 -19.73 -12.39 30.74
N PRO A 546 -19.26 -12.75 31.96
CA PRO A 546 -19.06 -14.14 32.34
C PRO A 546 -20.38 -14.91 32.47
N TYR A 547 -21.41 -14.24 33.00
CA TYR A 547 -22.75 -14.82 33.16
C TYR A 547 -23.42 -15.08 31.81
N LYS A 548 -23.35 -14.12 30.87
CA LYS A 548 -23.86 -14.30 29.51
C LYS A 548 -23.18 -15.48 28.79
N LYS A 549 -21.84 -15.59 28.91
CA LYS A 549 -21.09 -16.72 28.33
C LYS A 549 -21.50 -18.07 28.93
N PHE A 550 -21.77 -18.10 30.23
CA PHE A 550 -22.24 -19.31 30.90
C PHE A 550 -23.64 -19.73 30.44
N VAL A 551 -24.57 -18.78 30.30
CA VAL A 551 -25.91 -19.03 29.75
C VAL A 551 -25.81 -19.55 28.32
N ARG A 552 -25.02 -18.89 27.46
CA ARG A 552 -24.79 -19.36 26.10
C ARG A 552 -24.15 -20.76 26.05
N MET A 553 -23.24 -21.08 26.97
CA MET A 553 -22.68 -22.43 27.07
C MET A 553 -23.74 -23.46 27.45
N ILE A 554 -24.67 -23.12 28.36
CA ILE A 554 -25.81 -23.97 28.70
C ILE A 554 -26.71 -24.15 27.47
N GLU A 555 -27.05 -23.06 26.76
CA GLU A 555 -27.84 -23.12 25.52
C GLU A 555 -27.15 -23.99 24.47
N GLU A 556 -25.84 -23.85 24.26
CA GLU A 556 -25.07 -24.70 23.34
C GLU A 556 -25.04 -26.17 23.81
N GLN A 557 -24.96 -26.44 25.11
CA GLN A 557 -25.04 -27.81 25.65
C GLN A 557 -26.45 -28.41 25.53
N VAL A 558 -27.49 -27.60 25.70
CA VAL A 558 -28.89 -28.00 25.52
C VAL A 558 -29.17 -28.23 24.04
N ALA A 559 -28.73 -27.34 23.15
CA ALA A 559 -28.83 -27.49 21.71
C ALA A 559 -28.04 -28.69 21.20
N ARG A 560 -26.83 -28.95 21.72
CA ARG A 560 -26.05 -30.17 21.43
C ARG A 560 -26.73 -31.43 21.98
N ARG A 561 -27.42 -31.36 23.11
CA ARG A 561 -28.22 -32.48 23.63
C ARG A 561 -29.48 -32.71 22.80
N ALA A 562 -30.14 -31.65 22.36
CA ALA A 562 -31.32 -31.68 21.51
C ALA A 562 -30.97 -32.26 20.13
N SER A 563 -29.86 -31.84 19.52
CA SER A 563 -29.39 -32.41 18.25
C SER A 563 -28.86 -33.84 18.40
N ALA A 564 -28.25 -34.20 19.54
CA ALA A 564 -27.88 -35.57 19.84
C ALA A 564 -29.09 -36.48 20.16
N SER A 565 -30.19 -35.93 20.71
CA SER A 565 -31.45 -36.65 20.86
C SER A 565 -32.17 -36.80 19.53
N ASP A 566 -32.16 -35.79 18.66
CA ASP A 566 -32.70 -35.89 17.30
C ASP A 566 -31.90 -36.90 16.48
N ALA A 567 -30.56 -36.93 16.60
CA ALA A 567 -29.74 -37.97 15.97
C ALA A 567 -30.03 -39.38 16.52
N ARG A 568 -30.40 -39.53 17.81
CA ARG A 568 -30.84 -40.82 18.38
C ARG A 568 -32.25 -41.20 17.92
N VAL A 569 -33.16 -40.24 17.79
CA VAL A 569 -34.53 -40.43 17.30
C VAL A 569 -34.52 -40.75 15.80
N GLN A 570 -33.67 -40.10 15.02
CA GLN A 570 -33.48 -40.40 13.60
C GLN A 570 -32.77 -41.75 13.39
N LYS A 571 -31.90 -42.17 14.33
CA LYS A 571 -31.32 -43.51 14.34
C LYS A 571 -32.33 -44.58 14.77
N SER A 572 -33.25 -44.29 15.71
CA SER A 572 -34.34 -45.19 16.08
C SER A 572 -35.41 -45.29 14.99
N LEU A 573 -35.69 -44.21 14.29
CA LEU A 573 -36.56 -44.18 13.11
C LEU A 573 -35.90 -44.88 11.91
N GLY A 574 -34.58 -44.74 11.73
CA GLY A 574 -33.79 -45.48 10.74
C GLY A 574 -33.75 -46.99 11.00
N THR A 575 -33.69 -47.43 12.27
CA THR A 575 -33.79 -48.86 12.63
C THR A 575 -35.21 -49.42 12.53
N THR A 576 -36.24 -48.56 12.61
CA THR A 576 -37.65 -48.96 12.44
C THR A 576 -38.06 -48.96 10.96
N ALA A 577 -37.43 -48.13 10.12
CA ALA A 577 -37.58 -48.16 8.66
C ALA A 577 -36.75 -49.27 8.00
N GLY A 578 -35.59 -49.61 8.57
CA GLY A 578 -34.73 -50.70 8.07
C GLY A 578 -35.23 -52.12 8.38
N THR A 579 -36.25 -52.28 9.21
CA THR A 579 -36.87 -53.58 9.55
C THR A 579 -38.13 -53.89 8.73
N LEU A 580 -38.58 -52.97 7.86
CA LEU A 580 -39.78 -53.13 7.02
C LEU A 580 -39.51 -53.08 5.50
N ALA A 581 -38.25 -52.95 5.07
CA ALA A 581 -37.90 -52.95 3.65
C ALA A 581 -36.69 -53.86 3.34
N GLY A 582 -36.99 -55.12 3.02
CA GLY A 582 -36.39 -55.79 1.87
C GLY A 582 -35.12 -56.62 2.06
N THR A 583 -35.32 -57.93 1.94
CA THR A 583 -34.43 -58.96 1.39
C THR A 583 -33.55 -58.54 0.19
N ASP A 584 -32.32 -59.07 0.21
CA ASP A 584 -31.41 -59.45 -0.89
C ASP A 584 -30.88 -58.46 -1.95
N ALA A 585 -29.55 -58.60 -2.11
CA ALA A 585 -28.71 -58.51 -3.31
C ALA A 585 -27.73 -57.31 -3.46
N LYS A 586 -26.45 -57.72 -3.39
CA LYS A 586 -25.15 -57.14 -3.85
C LYS A 586 -25.26 -56.29 -5.14
N THR A 587 -24.37 -55.36 -5.50
CA THR A 587 -22.88 -55.44 -5.60
C THR A 587 -22.28 -54.08 -6.06
N ALA A 588 -21.04 -53.78 -5.64
CA ALA A 588 -19.95 -52.99 -6.28
C ALA A 588 -20.17 -51.49 -6.68
N GLY A 589 -19.24 -50.54 -6.48
CA GLY A 589 -17.89 -50.53 -5.92
C GLY A 589 -17.19 -49.15 -6.10
N ASN A 590 -16.19 -48.88 -5.23
CA ASN A 590 -15.03 -47.95 -5.31
C ASN A 590 -15.27 -46.42 -5.38
N THR A 591 -14.51 -45.51 -4.73
CA THR A 591 -13.15 -45.56 -4.14
C THR A 591 -12.83 -44.33 -3.24
N ALA A 592 -11.92 -44.55 -2.26
CA ALA A 592 -10.92 -43.65 -1.64
C ALA A 592 -11.37 -42.49 -0.69
N GLY A 593 -10.82 -42.29 0.52
CA GLY A 593 -9.72 -42.98 1.19
C GLY A 593 -9.44 -42.53 2.64
N SER A 594 -8.68 -43.40 3.33
CA SER A 594 -7.80 -43.24 4.50
C SER A 594 -8.39 -42.98 5.90
N LEU A 595 -8.63 -44.07 6.64
CA LEU A 595 -8.45 -44.15 8.09
C LEU A 595 -7.86 -45.52 8.49
N THR A 596 -6.70 -45.47 9.13
CA THR A 596 -6.02 -46.54 9.89
C THR A 596 -5.29 -45.80 11.02
N THR A 597 -5.29 -46.19 12.29
CA THR A 597 -5.41 -47.51 12.93
C THR A 597 -5.94 -47.36 14.36
N LEU A 598 -6.77 -48.32 14.79
CA LEU A 598 -6.89 -48.72 16.20
C LEU A 598 -5.75 -49.70 16.54
N PRO A 599 -5.46 -49.91 17.83
CA PRO A 599 -5.62 -51.26 18.34
C PRO A 599 -6.60 -51.30 19.51
N GLY A 600 -7.48 -52.30 19.46
CA GLY A 600 -8.60 -52.45 20.37
C GLY A 600 -8.25 -53.03 21.73
N ALA A 601 -9.25 -52.94 22.61
CA ALA A 601 -9.53 -53.98 23.59
C ALA A 601 -11.02 -53.92 23.90
N ALA A 602 -11.76 -54.94 23.45
CA ALA A 602 -13.06 -55.24 24.00
C ALA A 602 -12.89 -55.55 25.50
N ARG A 603 -13.59 -54.82 26.38
CA ARG A 603 -13.87 -55.30 27.73
C ARG A 603 -15.34 -55.13 28.05
N ARG A 604 -15.92 -56.25 28.44
CA ARG A 604 -17.19 -56.42 29.13
C ARG A 604 -17.32 -55.35 30.21
N THR A 605 -18.54 -54.85 30.36
CA THR A 605 -19.00 -54.05 31.50
C THR A 605 -18.57 -54.71 32.80
N ASP A 606 -17.54 -54.15 33.41
CA ASP A 606 -17.09 -54.53 34.75
C ASP A 606 -17.89 -53.70 35.74
N VAL A 607 -18.51 -54.37 36.71
CA VAL A 607 -19.31 -53.74 37.78
C VAL A 607 -18.44 -52.74 38.57
N GLY A 608 -17.11 -52.87 38.50
CA GLY A 608 -16.13 -51.91 39.01
C GLY A 608 -16.05 -50.56 38.26
N THR A 609 -16.38 -50.47 36.97
CA THR A 609 -16.38 -49.18 36.24
C THR A 609 -17.66 -48.38 36.51
N VAL A 610 -18.80 -49.05 36.74
CA VAL A 610 -20.04 -48.40 37.19
C VAL A 610 -19.92 -47.95 38.64
N ALA A 611 -19.20 -48.70 39.49
CA ALA A 611 -18.84 -48.27 40.84
C ALA A 611 -17.81 -47.13 40.85
N ALA A 612 -16.80 -47.13 39.96
CA ALA A 612 -15.83 -46.03 39.87
C ALA A 612 -16.45 -44.75 39.28
N ILE A 613 -17.39 -44.85 38.34
CA ILE A 613 -18.19 -43.72 37.84
C ILE A 613 -19.19 -43.26 38.92
N GLY A 614 -19.78 -44.18 39.69
CA GLY A 614 -20.68 -43.88 40.80
C GLY A 614 -19.98 -43.25 42.01
N VAL A 615 -18.74 -43.64 42.31
CA VAL A 615 -17.91 -43.05 43.37
C VAL A 615 -17.24 -41.75 42.91
N ALA A 616 -16.94 -41.58 41.62
CA ALA A 616 -16.47 -40.30 41.08
C ALA A 616 -17.59 -39.24 40.95
N LEU A 617 -18.82 -39.62 40.56
CA LEU A 617 -19.98 -38.72 40.65
C LEU A 617 -20.42 -38.50 42.11
N GLY A 618 -20.31 -39.52 42.95
CA GLY A 618 -20.59 -39.44 44.38
C GLY A 618 -19.62 -38.54 45.14
N SER A 619 -18.33 -38.53 44.78
CA SER A 619 -17.34 -37.65 45.39
C SER A 619 -17.48 -36.20 44.94
N ILE A 620 -17.84 -35.93 43.67
CA ILE A 620 -18.19 -34.57 43.21
C ILE A 620 -19.46 -34.09 43.91
N SER A 621 -20.45 -34.95 44.11
CA SER A 621 -21.68 -34.63 44.83
C SER A 621 -21.41 -34.41 46.33
N ALA A 622 -20.57 -35.22 46.96
CA ALA A 622 -20.18 -35.07 48.37
C ALA A 622 -19.32 -33.82 48.61
N VAL A 623 -18.44 -33.47 47.67
CA VAL A 623 -17.67 -32.22 47.69
C VAL A 623 -18.60 -31.01 47.48
N LEU A 624 -19.55 -31.07 46.55
CA LEU A 624 -20.55 -30.02 46.35
C LEU A 624 -21.46 -29.87 47.57
N VAL A 625 -21.92 -30.97 48.16
CA VAL A 625 -22.71 -30.97 49.40
C VAL A 625 -21.87 -30.47 50.58
N GLY A 626 -20.59 -30.81 50.66
CA GLY A 626 -19.67 -30.32 51.68
C GLY A 626 -19.39 -28.81 51.55
N ILE A 627 -19.19 -28.31 50.32
CA ILE A 627 -19.06 -26.88 50.02
C ILE A 627 -20.37 -26.15 50.32
N PHE A 628 -21.51 -26.74 49.96
CA PHE A 628 -22.83 -26.18 50.23
C PHE A 628 -23.14 -26.17 51.74
N GLY A 629 -22.78 -27.22 52.47
CA GLY A 629 -22.89 -27.29 53.93
C GLY A 629 -22.04 -26.20 54.60
N LYS A 630 -20.78 -26.04 54.17
CA LYS A 630 -19.90 -24.95 54.65
C LYS A 630 -20.41 -23.55 54.27
N PHE A 631 -21.13 -23.43 53.17
CA PHE A 631 -21.76 -22.17 52.75
C PHE A 631 -23.00 -21.83 53.60
N VAL A 632 -23.79 -22.84 53.99
CA VAL A 632 -24.95 -22.68 54.88
C VAL A 632 -24.52 -22.40 56.32
N ASP A 633 -23.44 -23.03 56.79
CA ASP A 633 -22.84 -22.79 58.12
C ASP A 633 -22.37 -21.34 58.34
N LEU A 634 -22.23 -20.55 57.27
CA LEU A 634 -21.77 -19.15 57.33
C LEU A 634 -22.80 -18.18 57.93
N GLY A 635 -24.06 -18.59 58.06
CA GLY A 635 -25.11 -17.83 58.75
C GLY A 635 -25.22 -16.36 58.30
N MET A 636 -24.90 -15.41 59.18
CA MET A 636 -25.00 -13.97 58.89
C MET A 636 -23.97 -13.45 57.87
N TRP A 637 -22.91 -14.22 57.57
CA TRP A 637 -21.88 -13.85 56.59
C TRP A 637 -22.21 -14.30 55.16
N ILE A 638 -23.34 -14.99 54.95
CA ILE A 638 -23.81 -15.42 53.62
C ILE A 638 -23.86 -14.26 52.62
N PRO A 639 -24.38 -13.05 52.94
CA PRO A 639 -24.34 -11.91 52.00
C PRO A 639 -22.92 -11.52 51.59
N LEU A 640 -21.94 -11.61 52.50
CA LEU A 640 -20.55 -11.31 52.21
C LEU A 640 -19.90 -12.40 51.34
N ALA A 641 -20.24 -13.67 51.58
CA ALA A 641 -19.78 -14.78 50.73
C ALA A 641 -20.35 -14.69 49.31
N ILE A 642 -21.64 -14.36 49.16
CA ILE A 642 -22.27 -14.10 47.85
C ILE A 642 -21.57 -12.93 47.15
N LEU A 643 -21.32 -11.83 47.86
CA LEU A 643 -20.58 -10.69 47.31
C LEU A 643 -19.18 -11.08 46.87
N GLY A 644 -18.46 -11.89 47.67
CA GLY A 644 -17.15 -12.43 47.33
C GLY A 644 -17.16 -13.29 46.08
N ILE A 645 -18.16 -14.15 45.90
CA ILE A 645 -18.34 -14.97 44.69
C ILE A 645 -18.63 -14.09 43.47
N VAL A 646 -19.53 -13.12 43.59
CA VAL A 646 -19.82 -12.16 42.50
C VAL A 646 -18.54 -11.43 42.10
N LEU A 647 -17.77 -10.91 43.06
CA LEU A 647 -16.49 -10.26 42.81
C LEU A 647 -15.43 -11.20 42.23
N ALA A 648 -15.36 -12.46 42.64
CA ALA A 648 -14.43 -13.43 42.08
C ALA A 648 -14.73 -13.76 40.61
N ILE A 649 -16.01 -13.80 40.24
CA ILE A 649 -16.46 -14.07 38.86
C ILE A 649 -16.33 -12.80 37.99
N SER A 650 -16.85 -11.66 38.46
CA SER A 650 -16.94 -10.44 37.65
C SER A 650 -15.70 -9.55 37.76
N GLY A 651 -14.99 -9.58 38.89
CA GLY A 651 -13.85 -8.71 39.20
C GLY A 651 -12.71 -8.79 38.20
N PRO A 652 -12.22 -9.99 37.83
CA PRO A 652 -11.17 -10.13 36.81
C PRO A 652 -11.59 -9.53 35.46
N SER A 653 -12.84 -9.75 35.03
CA SER A 653 -13.37 -9.22 33.76
C SER A 653 -13.49 -7.70 33.79
N MET A 654 -13.97 -7.13 34.90
CA MET A 654 -14.02 -5.68 35.10
C MET A 654 -12.63 -5.04 35.12
N LEU A 655 -11.64 -5.68 35.77
CA LEU A 655 -10.27 -5.20 35.82
C LEU A 655 -9.63 -5.19 34.43
N ILE A 656 -9.78 -6.28 33.66
CA ILE A 656 -9.29 -6.38 32.28
C ILE A 656 -9.97 -5.32 31.40
N ALA A 657 -11.29 -5.14 31.53
CA ALA A 657 -12.00 -4.10 30.80
C ALA A 657 -11.49 -2.70 31.19
N TRP A 658 -11.34 -2.41 32.48
CA TRP A 658 -10.79 -1.13 32.94
C TRP A 658 -9.38 -0.87 32.38
N LEU A 659 -8.50 -1.87 32.36
CA LEU A 659 -7.17 -1.78 31.75
C LEU A 659 -7.26 -1.53 30.24
N LYS A 660 -8.08 -2.30 29.52
CA LYS A 660 -8.27 -2.15 28.06
C LYS A 660 -8.82 -0.78 27.71
N LEU A 661 -9.83 -0.29 28.44
CA LEU A 661 -10.45 1.02 28.24
C LEU A 661 -9.46 2.18 28.40
N ARG A 662 -8.55 2.10 29.38
CA ARG A 662 -7.49 3.13 29.59
C ARG A 662 -6.35 3.04 28.58
N GLN A 663 -6.20 1.90 27.92
CA GLN A 663 -5.16 1.63 26.94
C GLN A 663 -5.66 1.71 25.49
N ARG A 664 -6.90 2.14 25.27
CA ARG A 664 -7.44 2.40 23.93
C ARG A 664 -6.57 3.43 23.22
N SER A 665 -6.18 3.12 22.00
CA SER A 665 -5.27 3.91 21.20
C SER A 665 -5.81 4.09 19.79
N LEU A 666 -5.68 5.30 19.26
CA LEU A 666 -5.96 5.60 17.86
C LEU A 666 -4.83 5.14 16.93
N GLY A 667 -3.59 5.05 17.43
CA GLY A 667 -2.39 4.74 16.65
C GLY A 667 -2.55 3.52 15.75
N PRO A 668 -2.81 2.31 16.29
CA PRO A 668 -2.93 1.10 15.48
C PRO A 668 -4.09 1.10 14.46
N ILE A 669 -5.09 1.96 14.65
CA ILE A 669 -6.20 2.12 13.69
C ILE A 669 -5.69 2.90 12.48
N LEU A 670 -4.99 4.01 12.70
CA LEU A 670 -4.48 4.86 11.62
C LEU A 670 -3.22 4.31 10.96
N ASP A 671 -2.33 3.66 11.71
CA ASP A 671 -1.15 2.99 11.16
C ASP A 671 -1.55 1.93 10.11
N ALA A 672 -2.68 1.25 10.37
CA ALA A 672 -3.27 0.28 9.44
C ALA A 672 -3.87 0.93 8.18
N SER A 673 -4.18 2.22 8.24
CA SER A 673 -4.71 3.05 7.14
C SER A 673 -3.62 3.84 6.40
N GLY A 674 -2.33 3.58 6.66
CA GLY A 674 -1.21 4.20 5.95
C GLY A 674 -0.58 5.42 6.64
N TRP A 675 -1.08 5.82 7.81
CA TRP A 675 -0.42 6.82 8.64
C TRP A 675 0.81 6.22 9.34
N ALA A 676 1.71 7.09 9.82
CA ALA A 676 2.74 6.70 10.77
C ALA A 676 2.56 7.50 12.06
N ILE A 677 1.82 6.96 13.02
CA ILE A 677 1.51 7.67 14.26
C ILE A 677 2.67 7.55 15.24
N ASN A 678 3.17 8.71 15.68
CA ASN A 678 4.19 8.84 16.69
C ASN A 678 3.54 8.97 18.07
N GLY A 679 3.49 7.86 18.81
CA GLY A 679 2.98 7.79 20.17
C GLY A 679 1.66 7.03 20.33
N ARG A 680 1.11 7.04 21.55
CA ARG A 680 -0.01 6.14 21.92
C ARG A 680 -1.39 6.73 21.70
N MET A 681 -1.53 8.03 21.43
CA MET A 681 -2.78 8.71 21.05
C MET A 681 -4.04 8.13 21.71
N ARG A 682 -4.15 8.28 23.03
CA ARG A 682 -5.14 7.55 23.82
C ARG A 682 -6.55 8.10 23.65
N VAL A 683 -7.51 7.21 23.46
CA VAL A 683 -8.94 7.56 23.52
C VAL A 683 -9.44 7.30 24.94
N ASN A 684 -9.51 8.38 25.75
CA ASN A 684 -10.03 8.27 27.11
C ASN A 684 -11.55 7.96 27.12
N THR A 685 -12.11 7.62 28.28
CA THR A 685 -13.52 7.24 28.38
C THR A 685 -14.51 8.36 28.06
N ARG A 686 -14.14 9.63 28.32
CA ARG A 686 -14.99 10.80 27.99
C ARG A 686 -15.05 11.02 26.48
N LEU A 687 -13.90 11.04 25.82
CA LEU A 687 -13.78 11.12 24.36
C LEU A 687 -14.42 9.90 23.69
N GLY A 688 -14.22 8.70 24.24
CA GLY A 688 -14.91 7.50 23.79
C GLY A 688 -16.43 7.63 23.88
N GLY A 689 -16.95 8.24 24.94
CA GLY A 689 -18.39 8.51 25.08
C GLY A 689 -18.93 9.55 24.08
N SER A 690 -18.09 10.42 23.52
CA SER A 690 -18.51 11.37 22.48
C SER A 690 -18.36 10.82 21.06
N LEU A 691 -17.43 9.88 20.82
CA LEU A 691 -17.20 9.21 19.54
C LEU A 691 -18.28 8.15 19.19
N SER A 692 -19.02 7.67 20.18
CA SER A 692 -20.16 6.76 19.98
C SER A 692 -21.32 7.19 20.88
N GLN A 693 -22.43 7.60 20.29
CA GLN A 693 -23.61 8.05 21.03
C GLN A 693 -24.74 7.05 20.92
N THR A 694 -25.49 6.88 22.00
CA THR A 694 -26.68 6.01 22.05
C THR A 694 -27.94 6.85 21.92
N ALA A 695 -28.94 6.34 21.22
CA ALA A 695 -30.23 7.00 21.07
C ALA A 695 -30.84 7.30 22.45
N LYS A 696 -31.15 8.58 22.69
CA LYS A 696 -31.88 9.02 23.88
C LYS A 696 -33.20 9.60 23.45
N VAL A 697 -34.28 9.12 24.06
CA VAL A 697 -35.59 9.74 23.93
C VAL A 697 -35.50 11.17 24.50
N PRO A 698 -35.93 12.21 23.76
CA PRO A 698 -35.89 13.59 24.25
C PRO A 698 -36.60 13.75 25.60
N VAL A 699 -36.10 14.66 26.44
CA VAL A 699 -36.61 14.86 27.82
C VAL A 699 -38.10 15.25 27.83
N ASN A 700 -38.55 15.96 26.80
CA ASN A 700 -39.94 16.42 26.66
C ASN A 700 -40.87 15.41 25.95
N ALA A 701 -40.37 14.24 25.56
CA ALA A 701 -41.19 13.25 24.86
C ALA A 701 -42.10 12.50 25.84
N ARG A 702 -43.41 12.50 25.57
CA ARG A 702 -44.37 11.66 26.28
C ARG A 702 -44.22 10.21 25.81
N ARG A 703 -43.81 9.31 26.71
CA ARG A 703 -43.77 7.87 26.42
C ARG A 703 -45.16 7.28 26.67
N MET A 704 -45.80 6.76 25.63
CA MET A 704 -46.95 5.89 25.82
C MET A 704 -46.43 4.52 26.25
N LEU A 705 -46.80 4.08 27.45
CA LEU A 705 -46.35 2.82 28.05
C LEU A 705 -47.26 1.64 27.72
N ASP A 706 -48.40 1.90 27.06
CA ASP A 706 -49.27 0.87 26.50
C ASP A 706 -48.66 0.35 25.20
N ASP A 707 -47.98 -0.78 25.31
CA ASP A 707 -47.56 -1.59 24.17
C ASP A 707 -48.64 -2.66 23.90
N PRO A 708 -49.41 -2.55 22.79
CA PRO A 708 -50.49 -3.49 22.47
C PRO A 708 -50.00 -4.91 22.15
N PHE A 709 -48.69 -5.10 21.96
CA PHE A 709 -48.05 -6.40 21.72
C PHE A 709 -47.08 -6.78 22.83
N ALA A 710 -47.11 -6.10 23.98
CA ALA A 710 -46.33 -6.53 25.13
C ALA A 710 -46.70 -7.97 25.47
N GLU A 711 -45.76 -8.90 25.31
CA GLU A 711 -45.90 -10.23 25.90
C GLU A 711 -46.21 -10.03 27.37
N SER A 712 -47.36 -10.54 27.82
CA SER A 712 -47.68 -10.53 29.24
C SER A 712 -46.47 -11.13 29.92
N ARG A 713 -45.75 -10.33 30.72
CA ARG A 713 -44.61 -10.84 31.48
C ARG A 713 -45.17 -12.00 32.28
N SER A 714 -44.94 -13.22 31.79
CA SER A 714 -45.34 -14.43 32.46
C SER A 714 -44.73 -14.35 33.86
N PRO A 715 -45.25 -15.09 34.85
CA PRO A 715 -45.08 -14.77 36.26
C PRO A 715 -43.64 -15.07 36.73
N VAL A 716 -42.58 -14.86 35.96
CA VAL A 716 -41.19 -14.93 36.38
C VAL A 716 -40.90 -13.91 37.47
N TRP A 717 -41.40 -12.67 37.38
CA TRP A 717 -41.23 -11.68 38.45
C TRP A 717 -42.11 -11.98 39.67
N VAL A 718 -43.31 -12.52 39.44
CA VAL A 718 -44.20 -12.99 40.52
C VAL A 718 -43.64 -14.25 41.17
N ALA A 719 -43.09 -15.17 40.41
CA ALA A 719 -42.47 -16.42 40.86
C ALA A 719 -41.12 -16.14 41.50
N LEU A 720 -40.34 -15.17 41.03
CA LEU A 720 -39.13 -14.69 41.70
C LEU A 720 -39.51 -13.99 43.00
N GLY A 721 -40.57 -13.19 43.01
CA GLY A 721 -41.13 -12.58 44.22
C GLY A 721 -41.62 -13.62 45.22
N VAL A 722 -42.33 -14.66 44.76
CA VAL A 722 -42.80 -15.79 45.57
C VAL A 722 -41.62 -16.63 46.05
N LEU A 723 -40.62 -16.90 45.21
CA LEU A 723 -39.40 -17.61 45.60
C LEU A 723 -38.64 -16.84 46.68
N VAL A 724 -38.47 -15.53 46.51
CA VAL A 724 -37.85 -14.66 47.52
C VAL A 724 -38.69 -14.65 48.79
N ALA A 725 -40.01 -14.56 48.69
CA ALA A 725 -40.90 -14.62 49.86
C ALA A 725 -40.79 -15.98 50.57
N VAL A 726 -40.75 -17.09 49.85
CA VAL A 726 -40.59 -18.45 50.41
C VAL A 726 -39.22 -18.60 51.07
N VAL A 727 -38.15 -18.08 50.45
CA VAL A 727 -36.80 -18.10 51.04
C VAL A 727 -36.74 -17.24 52.30
N VAL A 728 -37.37 -16.06 52.30
CA VAL A 728 -37.45 -15.17 53.47
C VAL A 728 -38.28 -15.80 54.58
N VAL A 729 -39.44 -16.37 54.26
CA VAL A 729 -40.31 -17.07 55.21
C VAL A 729 -39.62 -18.32 55.77
N GLY A 730 -38.92 -19.09 54.93
CA GLY A 730 -38.11 -20.23 55.35
C GLY A 730 -36.96 -19.82 56.25
N PHE A 731 -36.27 -18.72 55.94
CA PHE A 731 -35.20 -18.16 56.77
C PHE A 731 -35.72 -17.64 58.11
N VAL A 732 -36.88 -16.97 58.13
CA VAL A 732 -37.54 -16.49 59.36
C VAL A 732 -38.04 -17.67 60.20
N ALA A 733 -38.67 -18.67 59.60
CA ALA A 733 -39.13 -19.88 60.27
C ALA A 733 -37.97 -20.71 60.86
N TRP A 734 -36.84 -20.76 60.16
CA TRP A 734 -35.60 -21.37 60.64
C TRP A 734 -35.01 -20.57 61.82
N ARG A 735 -34.91 -19.25 61.70
CA ARG A 735 -34.34 -18.38 62.74
C ARG A 735 -35.23 -18.23 63.98
N ALA A 736 -36.53 -18.43 63.84
CA ALA A 736 -37.51 -18.44 64.93
C ALA A 736 -37.71 -19.84 65.56
N HIS A 737 -36.92 -20.85 65.16
CA HIS A 737 -37.03 -22.23 65.64
C HIS A 737 -38.41 -22.88 65.40
N TRP A 738 -39.19 -22.39 64.43
CA TRP A 738 -40.54 -22.93 64.16
C TRP A 738 -40.50 -24.34 63.59
N LEU A 739 -39.40 -24.71 62.94
CA LEU A 739 -39.15 -26.03 62.39
C LEU A 739 -38.69 -27.06 63.45
N ASP A 740 -38.24 -26.63 64.63
CA ASP A 740 -37.80 -27.53 65.72
C ASP A 740 -38.97 -28.34 66.31
N ARG A 741 -40.22 -27.94 66.05
CA ARG A 741 -41.42 -28.72 66.40
C ARG A 741 -41.70 -29.89 65.45
N TRP A 742 -41.11 -29.89 64.25
CA TRP A 742 -41.42 -30.84 63.17
C TRP A 742 -40.20 -31.67 62.75
N VAL A 743 -39.00 -31.32 63.22
CA VAL A 743 -37.80 -32.16 63.12
C VAL A 743 -37.79 -33.11 64.32
N PRO A 744 -37.94 -34.43 64.14
CA PRO A 744 -37.76 -35.38 65.24
C PRO A 744 -36.32 -35.24 65.75
N GLN A 745 -36.18 -35.02 67.07
CA GLN A 745 -34.91 -35.11 67.77
C GLN A 745 -34.39 -36.53 67.58
N VAL A 746 -33.45 -36.72 66.65
CA VAL A 746 -32.67 -37.96 66.59
C VAL A 746 -31.76 -37.93 67.82
N THR A 747 -32.23 -38.55 68.89
CA THR A 747 -31.38 -38.92 70.01
C THR A 747 -30.32 -39.87 69.48
N VAL A 748 -29.10 -39.35 69.28
CA VAL A 748 -27.92 -40.19 69.19
C VAL A 748 -27.75 -40.81 70.56
N THR A 749 -28.16 -42.07 70.71
CA THR A 749 -27.80 -42.88 71.87
C THR A 749 -26.27 -42.91 71.98
N PRO A 750 -25.68 -42.56 73.14
CA PRO A 750 -24.26 -42.78 73.33
C PRO A 750 -23.95 -44.28 73.17
N PRO A 751 -22.81 -44.66 72.59
CA PRO A 751 -22.45 -46.07 72.48
C PRO A 751 -22.38 -46.69 73.88
N VAL A 752 -23.17 -47.74 74.08
CA VAL A 752 -23.11 -48.62 75.24
C VAL A 752 -21.71 -49.20 75.33
N ALA A 753 -21.09 -49.01 76.50
CA ALA A 753 -19.82 -49.62 76.85
C ALA A 753 -19.95 -51.16 76.80
N ALA A 754 -19.16 -51.80 75.95
CA ALA A 754 -18.86 -53.23 76.03
C ALA A 754 -17.73 -53.46 77.06
N PRO A 755 -17.73 -54.59 77.79
CA PRO A 755 -16.86 -54.80 78.95
C PRO A 755 -15.40 -55.02 78.56
N ALA A 756 -14.52 -54.69 79.50
CA ALA A 756 -13.07 -54.80 79.38
C ALA A 756 -12.57 -56.24 79.25
N ALA A 757 -11.57 -56.43 78.39
CA ALA A 757 -10.62 -57.55 78.46
C ALA A 757 -9.20 -57.06 78.09
N GLY A 758 -8.35 -56.95 79.10
CA GLY A 758 -6.97 -57.47 79.11
C GLY A 758 -5.92 -57.01 78.09
N ALA A 759 -5.05 -56.12 78.58
CA ALA A 759 -3.58 -56.25 78.64
C ALA A 759 -2.71 -56.47 77.37
N SER A 760 -1.95 -55.42 77.03
CA SER A 760 -0.48 -55.33 76.92
C SER A 760 -0.14 -54.28 75.85
N GLY A 761 0.87 -53.42 75.92
CA GLY A 761 1.92 -53.14 76.90
C GLY A 761 2.80 -52.02 76.30
N ALA A 762 3.32 -51.13 77.16
CA ALA A 762 4.55 -50.31 77.07
C ALA A 762 4.93 -49.70 75.69
N ALA A 763 5.13 -48.40 75.50
CA ALA A 763 6.10 -47.44 76.09
C ALA A 763 6.42 -46.48 74.91
N ALA A 764 6.87 -45.24 74.99
CA ALA A 764 7.18 -44.26 76.02
C ALA A 764 7.13 -42.88 75.32
N ALA A 765 6.78 -41.83 76.06
CA ALA A 765 7.15 -40.45 75.74
C ALA A 765 8.64 -40.22 76.08
N PRO A 766 9.27 -39.12 75.63
CA PRO A 766 9.16 -37.84 76.37
C PRO A 766 8.84 -36.64 75.43
N ALA A 767 8.10 -35.61 75.85
CA ALA A 767 8.48 -34.49 76.74
C ALA A 767 9.55 -33.58 76.07
N VAL A 768 9.53 -32.24 76.03
CA VAL A 768 9.11 -31.21 76.99
C VAL A 768 9.34 -29.82 76.33
N VAL A 769 8.42 -28.87 76.60
CA VAL A 769 8.58 -27.43 76.94
C VAL A 769 9.42 -26.49 76.04
N GLY A 770 8.85 -25.32 75.73
CA GLY A 770 9.52 -24.13 75.13
C GLY A 770 10.45 -23.39 76.12
N PRO A 771 10.64 -22.06 76.07
CA PRO A 771 10.20 -21.04 75.11
C PRO A 771 11.34 -20.06 74.67
N ALA A 772 10.94 -19.01 73.94
CA ALA A 772 11.50 -17.64 73.96
C ALA A 772 12.86 -17.30 73.28
N ALA A 773 12.72 -16.58 72.15
CA ALA A 773 13.30 -15.28 71.81
C ALA A 773 14.83 -15.01 71.95
N SER A 774 15.49 -14.75 70.82
CA SER A 774 16.01 -13.41 70.42
C SER A 774 16.82 -13.52 69.11
N VAL A 775 16.45 -12.74 68.08
CA VAL A 775 17.21 -11.61 67.51
C VAL A 775 18.60 -11.95 66.98
N ALA A 776 18.77 -11.95 65.66
CA ALA A 776 19.75 -11.10 64.93
C ALA A 776 19.83 -11.51 63.45
N ALA A 777 19.71 -10.51 62.59
CA ALA A 777 19.99 -10.50 61.14
C ALA A 777 21.52 -10.53 60.86
N PRO A 778 22.03 -10.29 59.63
CA PRO A 778 21.71 -10.82 58.30
C PRO A 778 22.98 -11.33 57.55
N ALA A 779 22.85 -11.54 56.22
CA ALA A 779 23.86 -11.77 55.18
C ALA A 779 24.26 -13.25 54.96
N ARG A 780 24.24 -13.79 53.74
CA ARG A 780 24.41 -13.18 52.41
C ARG A 780 23.32 -13.54 51.42
#